data_AF-A0A9P6TIZ7-F1
#
_entry.id   AF-A0A9P6TIZ7-F1
#
_cell.length_a   1.000
_cell.length_b   1.000
_cell.length_c   1.000
_cell.angle_alpha   90.00
_cell.angle_beta   90.00
_cell.angle_gamma   90.00
#
_symmetry.space_group_name_H-M   'P 1'
#
loop_
_entity.id
_entity.type
_entity.pdbx_description
1 polymer ?
#
loop_
_entity_poly.entity_id
_entity_poly.type
_entity_poly.pdbx_seq_one_letter_code
_entity_poly.pdbx_strand_id
1 'polypeptide(L)'
;MSAIVNRLVLSVPALGFLPVVIYLSVFMLHLSLIPNAGDHDLLISSPLRYSLNGNQFAGTQPGIAYGSKIVLRHLGTSGGFLHSHKGQYTTGSSQQMVSLYPYEDFNNVWIVQKPMELWNGSEPVELVRNNDQIRLEHYPSTRRLHSHDHRPPMTNKPEHHEVTAYGDRYIDDPHDFWWVRAVDEDGRLDPEDTTPLKALTSRIRFLHVRGCYLMSHNMPLPPPGESQQEVTCMTQAKASLSTWAIESTFHELMTNEDDVFYDPPSVTQKFQEIHRFMWTYQSSMYDRLAPRPALDKLYQPSRDNLLVKPLGYILHTQCHRLWDELTGRSIHLVFNPWAQLLMISTLLAYAGYLCVEVVLSKRQLKIPAWMTLDQGIHRVGCDMTAARELYRQSIEFLAMSSIIQMVGLHIFPPQAWKMADVLHSAYYYGIGLSAVAVEAATFRLSRPLRLAVYGTILLVGFISFVRLIHLSFGSQAWSMTDCERANFFNMDCQRFPRRPVAENGTLLTVYVELPGKTHPFKYAPGGEAQADQHVAVLKHATFQLEARKVTGSGRFHRALSTPAITNKEIGQWQKEVIDAAEERERRLAEEGQEGDEEYDEEDEEDETENHEETDGALLFSPSSFSNSMAQCTCKKNKKTSNSSCLMKVFFVLTLLAAVFVGFDRVMPQFYLFDQNVLHTVAKRNIDKYSHDSRLMIQKVAEDLEKEYPGHIQMKEEWVFNNAGGAMGAMWILHASISEYVIIFGTAVGTEGHTGRYLADDYFIMLEGEQWAYNAGDLTREVFKVGEMHHLARGHSQQYKIPEHGFALEYARGWIPLMLPFGFFDTFFSTLDFVTMYHTLRLTGKSVVQELLQGKI
;
A
#
# COMPACT_ATOMS: atom_id res chain seq x y z
N MET A 1 10.99 -27.96 -24.26
CA MET A 1 11.31 -26.51 -24.34
C MET A 1 10.13 -25.68 -24.84
N SER A 2 9.58 -25.94 -26.04
CA SER A 2 8.40 -25.23 -26.58
C SER A 2 7.18 -25.17 -25.63
N ALA A 3 6.81 -26.30 -24.99
CA ALA A 3 5.70 -26.32 -24.03
C ALA A 3 5.95 -25.48 -22.75
N ILE A 4 7.21 -25.34 -22.33
CA ILE A 4 7.58 -24.51 -21.18
C ILE A 4 7.51 -23.03 -21.55
N VAL A 5 8.00 -22.68 -22.75
CA VAL A 5 7.91 -21.33 -23.30
C VAL A 5 6.45 -20.91 -23.45
N ASN A 6 5.59 -21.76 -24.02
CA ASN A 6 4.16 -21.46 -24.17
C ASN A 6 3.45 -21.26 -22.82
N ARG A 7 3.78 -22.07 -21.80
CA ARG A 7 3.25 -21.87 -20.44
C ARG A 7 3.73 -20.55 -19.84
N LEU A 8 5.00 -20.20 -19.98
CA LEU A 8 5.52 -18.93 -19.48
C LEU A 8 4.91 -17.72 -20.20
N VAL A 9 4.74 -17.80 -21.52
CA VAL A 9 4.12 -16.75 -22.34
C VAL A 9 2.67 -16.48 -21.94
N LEU A 10 1.93 -17.50 -21.47
CA LEU A 10 0.56 -17.32 -20.97
C LEU A 10 0.52 -16.93 -19.48
N SER A 11 1.36 -17.55 -18.65
CA SER A 11 1.33 -17.36 -17.20
C SER A 11 1.93 -16.03 -16.76
N VAL A 12 2.99 -15.53 -17.40
CA VAL A 12 3.64 -14.26 -17.00
C VAL A 12 2.70 -13.06 -17.19
N PRO A 13 1.97 -12.91 -18.31
CA PRO A 13 0.94 -11.87 -18.44
C PRO A 13 -0.22 -12.03 -17.46
N ALA A 14 -0.77 -13.24 -17.32
CA ALA A 14 -1.96 -13.47 -16.52
C ALA A 14 -1.72 -13.38 -15.00
N LEU A 15 -0.58 -13.90 -14.51
CA LEU A 15 -0.27 -13.97 -13.08
C LEU A 15 0.72 -12.89 -12.61
N GLY A 16 1.44 -12.25 -13.54
CA GLY A 16 2.40 -11.19 -13.25
C GLY A 16 1.87 -9.82 -13.63
N PHE A 17 1.73 -9.55 -14.93
CA PHE A 17 1.39 -8.21 -15.42
C PHE A 17 -0.04 -7.79 -15.06
N LEU A 18 -1.03 -8.66 -15.25
CA LEU A 18 -2.43 -8.31 -15.03
C LEU A 18 -2.73 -7.89 -13.57
N PRO A 19 -2.31 -8.63 -12.52
CA PRO A 19 -2.52 -8.20 -11.14
C PRO A 19 -1.82 -6.88 -10.82
N VAL A 20 -0.61 -6.66 -11.35
CA VAL A 20 0.14 -5.40 -11.15
C VAL A 20 -0.59 -4.23 -11.82
N VAL A 21 -1.08 -4.42 -13.04
CA VAL A 21 -1.85 -3.38 -13.75
C VAL A 21 -3.14 -3.06 -13.01
N ILE A 22 -3.88 -4.07 -12.54
CA ILE A 22 -5.10 -3.87 -11.74
C ILE A 22 -4.77 -3.11 -10.46
N TYR A 23 -3.73 -3.53 -9.73
CA TYR A 23 -3.30 -2.88 -8.49
C TYR A 23 -2.94 -1.41 -8.71
N LEU A 24 -2.09 -1.13 -9.70
CA LEU A 24 -1.72 0.24 -10.06
C LEU A 24 -2.95 1.06 -10.48
N SER A 25 -3.86 0.48 -11.27
CA SER A 25 -5.07 1.18 -11.73
C SER A 25 -5.99 1.55 -10.56
N VAL A 26 -6.20 0.65 -9.61
CA VAL A 26 -7.00 0.91 -8.40
C VAL A 26 -6.37 2.02 -7.56
N PHE A 27 -5.05 2.02 -7.38
CA PHE A 27 -4.38 3.08 -6.64
C PHE A 27 -4.40 4.42 -7.36
N MET A 28 -4.24 4.43 -8.68
CA MET A 28 -4.38 5.67 -9.47
C MET A 28 -5.78 6.25 -9.34
N LEU A 29 -6.82 5.40 -9.39
CA LEU A 29 -8.20 5.79 -9.16
C LEU A 29 -8.40 6.30 -7.72
N HIS A 30 -7.89 5.58 -6.72
CA HIS A 30 -7.98 5.96 -5.30
C HIS A 30 -7.41 7.37 -5.05
N LEU A 31 -6.20 7.66 -5.55
CA LEU A 31 -5.55 8.95 -5.40
C LEU A 31 -6.28 10.08 -6.14
N SER A 32 -7.02 9.76 -7.21
CA SER A 32 -7.87 10.73 -7.91
C SER A 32 -9.19 11.01 -7.19
N LEU A 33 -9.74 10.03 -6.46
CA LEU A 33 -11.04 10.12 -5.78
C LEU A 33 -10.96 10.75 -4.39
N ILE A 34 -9.78 10.79 -3.76
CA ILE A 34 -9.58 11.34 -2.42
C ILE A 34 -8.66 12.56 -2.47
N PRO A 35 -9.14 13.72 -2.99
CA PRO A 35 -8.33 14.93 -3.07
C PRO A 35 -8.33 15.74 -1.77
N ASN A 36 -9.18 15.41 -0.79
CA ASN A 36 -9.42 16.24 0.38
C ASN A 36 -8.51 15.87 1.57
N ALA A 37 -8.21 16.87 2.39
CA ALA A 37 -7.45 16.75 3.62
C ALA A 37 -8.16 15.90 4.70
N GLY A 38 -7.38 15.26 5.57
CA GLY A 38 -7.88 14.43 6.68
C GLY A 38 -7.03 14.48 7.95
N ASP A 39 -7.48 13.78 8.98
CA ASP A 39 -6.86 13.79 10.32
C ASP A 39 -5.42 13.24 10.36
N HIS A 40 -4.98 12.54 9.31
CA HIS A 40 -3.67 11.89 9.22
C HIS A 40 -2.68 12.61 8.30
N ASP A 41 -3.01 13.81 7.83
CA ASP A 41 -2.16 14.61 6.93
C ASP A 41 -0.87 15.10 7.60
N LEU A 42 -0.77 15.03 8.93
CA LEU A 42 0.44 15.34 9.68
C LEU A 42 1.51 14.25 9.56
N LEU A 43 1.15 13.05 9.10
CA LEU A 43 2.06 11.91 8.99
C LEU A 43 2.79 11.86 7.65
N ILE A 44 2.34 12.64 6.68
CA ILE A 44 2.86 12.70 5.31
C ILE A 44 3.76 13.93 5.10
N SER A 45 4.47 13.96 3.98
CA SER A 45 5.36 15.05 3.61
C SER A 45 4.60 16.36 3.38
N SER A 46 5.25 17.51 3.57
CA SER A 46 4.64 18.82 3.28
C SER A 46 4.13 18.94 1.85
N PRO A 47 4.89 18.53 0.80
CA PRO A 47 4.39 18.59 -0.57
C PRO A 47 3.09 17.79 -0.75
N LEU A 48 2.99 16.60 -0.17
CA LEU A 48 1.77 15.80 -0.26
C LEU A 48 0.62 16.43 0.54
N ARG A 49 0.89 16.85 1.79
CA ARG A 49 -0.09 17.51 2.69
C ARG A 49 -0.74 18.72 2.02
N TYR A 50 0.05 19.63 1.48
CA TYR A 50 -0.48 20.86 0.86
C TYR A 50 -1.01 20.66 -0.56
N SER A 51 -0.80 19.48 -1.16
CA SER A 51 -1.46 19.10 -2.42
C SER A 51 -2.91 18.64 -2.24
N LEU A 52 -3.37 18.45 -0.98
CA LEU A 52 -4.73 18.06 -0.64
C LEU A 52 -5.61 19.29 -0.42
N ASN A 53 -6.83 19.24 -0.95
CA ASN A 53 -7.84 20.28 -0.78
C ASN A 53 -8.24 20.41 0.69
N GLY A 54 -8.12 21.61 1.26
CA GLY A 54 -8.45 21.90 2.65
C GLY A 54 -7.23 22.25 3.51
N ASN A 55 -6.03 21.83 3.10
CA ASN A 55 -4.78 22.35 3.66
C ASN A 55 -4.38 23.62 2.88
N GLN A 56 -3.98 24.67 3.60
CA GLN A 56 -3.48 25.90 2.99
C GLN A 56 -2.04 26.13 3.48
N PHE A 57 -1.17 26.51 2.54
CA PHE A 57 0.20 26.94 2.82
C PHE A 57 0.32 28.39 2.37
N ALA A 58 0.69 29.28 3.28
CA ALA A 58 1.06 30.63 2.91
C ALA A 58 2.43 30.59 2.23
N GLY A 59 2.61 31.34 1.14
CA GLY A 59 3.89 31.46 0.48
C GLY A 59 4.97 31.97 1.44
N THR A 60 6.22 31.62 1.18
CA THR A 60 7.35 31.99 2.02
C THR A 60 8.47 32.61 1.20
N GLN A 61 9.28 33.49 1.81
CA GLN A 61 10.43 34.08 1.13
C GLN A 61 11.47 32.98 0.78
N PRO A 62 12.13 33.03 -0.39
CA PRO A 62 13.10 32.01 -0.75
C PRO A 62 14.44 32.19 -0.04
N GLY A 63 14.92 33.44 0.09
CA GLY A 63 16.18 33.76 0.75
C GLY A 63 16.11 33.62 2.28
N ILE A 64 17.21 33.20 2.89
CA ILE A 64 17.37 33.16 4.34
C ILE A 64 18.51 34.11 4.72
N ALA A 65 18.20 35.17 5.45
CA ALA A 65 19.16 36.14 5.94
C ALA A 65 19.36 36.05 7.45
N TYR A 66 20.47 36.58 7.97
CA TYR A 66 20.60 36.83 9.40
C TYR A 66 19.51 37.80 9.86
N GLY A 67 18.87 37.51 11.01
CA GLY A 67 17.67 38.19 11.49
C GLY A 67 16.35 37.56 11.02
N SER A 68 16.38 36.58 10.11
CA SER A 68 15.16 35.95 9.60
C SER A 68 14.49 35.08 10.66
N LYS A 69 13.17 35.18 10.75
CA LYS A 69 12.32 34.26 11.52
C LYS A 69 12.08 33.03 10.66
N ILE A 70 12.46 31.85 11.14
CA ILE A 70 12.37 30.57 10.43
C ILE A 70 11.58 29.53 11.22
N VAL A 71 10.98 28.59 10.51
CA VAL A 71 10.31 27.41 11.06
C VAL A 71 11.00 26.16 10.51
N LEU A 72 11.53 25.35 11.42
CA LEU A 72 12.30 24.14 11.09
C LEU A 72 11.42 22.89 11.18
N ARG A 73 11.39 22.12 10.09
CA ARG A 73 10.71 20.82 10.04
C ARG A 73 11.72 19.68 9.94
N HIS A 74 11.49 18.64 10.73
CA HIS A 74 12.30 17.42 10.66
C HIS A 74 11.82 16.51 9.51
N LEU A 75 12.74 16.06 8.65
CA LEU A 75 12.39 15.20 7.51
C LEU A 75 12.45 13.70 7.85
N GLY A 76 13.08 13.32 8.96
CA GLY A 76 13.32 11.93 9.33
C GLY A 76 12.19 11.23 10.08
N THR A 77 11.26 11.99 10.65
CA THR A 77 10.09 11.49 11.37
C THR A 77 8.81 12.01 10.72
N SER A 78 7.66 11.54 11.21
CA SER A 78 6.34 11.93 10.70
C SER A 78 5.98 13.37 11.12
N GLY A 79 6.58 14.34 10.41
CA GLY A 79 6.06 15.70 10.19
C GLY A 79 6.04 16.65 11.38
N GLY A 80 7.07 16.66 12.23
CA GLY A 80 7.14 17.60 13.36
C GLY A 80 8.06 18.81 13.15
N PHE A 81 7.71 19.91 13.81
CA PHE A 81 8.43 21.18 13.86
C PHE A 81 9.31 21.27 15.11
N LEU A 82 10.47 21.92 15.00
CA LEU A 82 11.28 22.27 16.16
C LEU A 82 10.52 23.27 17.02
N HIS A 83 10.22 22.88 18.25
CA HIS A 83 9.28 23.57 19.12
C HIS A 83 9.87 23.80 20.50
N SER A 84 9.53 24.92 21.13
CA SER A 84 9.82 25.15 22.55
C SER A 84 8.70 25.92 23.23
N HIS A 85 8.36 25.54 24.47
CA HIS A 85 7.34 26.22 25.26
C HIS A 85 7.85 26.42 26.70
N LYS A 86 7.07 27.10 27.56
CA LYS A 86 7.45 27.41 28.96
C LYS A 86 7.78 26.18 29.84
N GLY A 87 7.48 24.97 29.38
CA GLY A 87 7.76 23.73 30.10
C GLY A 87 9.26 23.46 30.20
N GLN A 88 9.68 22.97 31.36
CA GLN A 88 11.06 22.56 31.63
C GLN A 88 11.15 21.03 31.65
N TYR A 89 12.34 20.50 31.36
CA TYR A 89 12.59 19.09 31.60
C TYR A 89 12.50 18.78 33.12
N THR A 90 11.91 17.65 33.47
CA THR A 90 11.79 17.20 34.87
C THR A 90 13.03 16.47 35.36
N THR A 91 13.87 16.03 34.43
CA THR A 91 15.15 15.34 34.65
C THR A 91 16.22 16.01 33.77
N GLY A 92 17.49 15.72 34.00
CA GLY A 92 18.57 16.33 33.22
C GLY A 92 18.95 17.71 33.75
N SER A 93 19.04 18.71 32.86
CA SER A 93 19.44 20.08 33.20
C SER A 93 18.32 20.95 33.77
N SER A 94 17.07 20.47 33.74
CA SER A 94 15.87 21.24 34.12
C SER A 94 15.69 22.56 33.35
N GLN A 95 16.35 22.72 32.20
CA GLN A 95 16.22 23.88 31.34
C GLN A 95 14.91 23.81 30.52
N GLN A 96 14.62 24.88 29.76
CA GLN A 96 13.45 24.93 28.90
C GLN A 96 13.55 23.84 27.84
N MET A 97 12.47 23.10 27.68
CA MET A 97 12.40 21.94 26.83
C MET A 97 12.32 22.32 25.35
N VAL A 98 13.07 21.58 24.53
CA VAL A 98 12.95 21.62 23.07
C VAL A 98 12.45 20.27 22.59
N SER A 99 11.44 20.29 21.75
CA SER A 99 10.75 19.08 21.31
C SER A 99 10.36 19.17 19.84
N LEU A 100 9.80 18.07 19.34
CA LEU A 100 9.21 18.04 18.00
C LEU A 100 7.68 18.03 18.10
N TYR A 101 7.05 19.12 17.64
CA TYR A 101 5.61 19.33 17.72
C TYR A 101 4.96 19.25 16.34
N PRO A 102 3.89 18.47 16.12
CA PRO A 102 3.33 18.26 14.77
C PRO A 102 2.47 19.42 14.23
N TYR A 103 2.07 20.38 15.07
CA TYR A 103 1.23 21.51 14.63
C TYR A 103 2.01 22.80 14.53
N GLU A 104 1.53 23.70 13.68
CA GLU A 104 2.08 25.03 13.50
C GLU A 104 1.65 25.97 14.64
N ASP A 105 2.62 26.66 15.25
CA ASP A 105 2.47 27.58 16.38
C ASP A 105 3.63 28.60 16.36
N PHE A 106 3.47 29.76 16.99
CA PHE A 106 4.53 30.74 17.22
C PHE A 106 5.70 30.18 18.05
N ASN A 107 5.45 29.17 18.88
CA ASN A 107 6.49 28.40 19.59
C ASN A 107 7.39 27.55 18.68
N ASN A 108 7.12 27.52 17.36
CA ASN A 108 7.97 26.86 16.38
C ASN A 108 8.91 27.85 15.66
N VAL A 109 8.83 29.14 15.99
CA VAL A 109 9.58 30.21 15.31
C VAL A 109 10.92 30.44 15.98
N TRP A 110 11.98 30.38 15.17
CA TRP A 110 13.36 30.61 15.58
C TRP A 110 13.96 31.74 14.75
N ILE A 111 14.76 32.61 15.34
CA ILE A 111 15.48 33.69 14.67
C ILE A 111 16.90 33.22 14.40
N VAL A 112 17.35 33.34 13.15
CA VAL A 112 18.74 33.04 12.78
C VAL A 112 19.63 34.23 13.08
N GLN A 113 20.68 34.04 13.88
CA GLN A 113 21.65 35.06 14.24
C GLN A 113 23.07 34.62 13.95
N LYS A 114 23.99 35.58 13.89
CA LYS A 114 25.43 35.30 13.89
C LYS A 114 25.87 34.86 15.30
N PRO A 115 27.02 34.16 15.43
CA PRO A 115 27.48 33.66 16.73
C PRO A 115 27.63 34.75 17.80
N MET A 116 28.31 35.86 17.48
CA MET A 116 28.63 36.93 18.43
C MET A 116 27.94 38.27 18.12
N GLU A 117 27.23 38.37 17.00
CA GLU A 117 26.60 39.61 16.55
C GLU A 117 25.07 39.43 16.51
N LEU A 118 24.36 40.29 17.26
CA LEU A 118 22.91 40.39 17.16
C LEU A 118 22.56 41.15 15.88
N TRP A 119 21.55 40.65 15.17
CA TRP A 119 21.03 41.35 14.00
C TRP A 119 20.55 42.75 14.38
N ASN A 120 21.05 43.75 13.65
CA ASN A 120 20.62 45.13 13.76
C ASN A 120 20.00 45.54 12.42
N GLY A 121 18.75 46.03 12.42
CA GLY A 121 18.05 46.47 11.20
C GLY A 121 18.71 47.62 10.43
N SER A 122 19.82 48.16 10.94
CA SER A 122 20.66 49.18 10.28
C SER A 122 21.70 48.57 9.33
N GLU A 123 22.01 47.27 9.45
CA GLU A 123 23.01 46.58 8.64
C GLU A 123 22.43 46.09 7.30
N PRO A 124 23.26 45.96 6.24
CA PRO A 124 22.79 45.38 4.99
C PRO A 124 22.40 43.92 5.17
N VAL A 125 21.36 43.49 4.44
CA VAL A 125 20.85 42.11 4.48
C VAL A 125 21.95 41.15 4.00
N GLU A 126 22.41 40.27 4.89
CA GLU A 126 23.38 39.23 4.61
C GLU A 126 22.71 37.86 4.61
N LEU A 127 22.86 37.12 3.50
CA LEU A 127 22.29 35.78 3.34
C LEU A 127 23.13 34.73 4.06
N VAL A 128 22.46 33.80 4.72
CA VAL A 128 23.06 32.62 5.37
C VAL A 128 23.51 31.64 4.28
N ARG A 129 24.78 31.27 4.32
CA ARG A 129 25.41 30.35 3.36
C ARG A 129 25.61 28.98 3.96
N ASN A 130 25.83 28.01 3.08
CA ASN A 130 26.24 26.68 3.49
C ASN A 130 27.57 26.73 4.26
N ASN A 131 27.67 25.91 5.30
CA ASN A 131 28.78 25.81 6.25
C ASN A 131 28.98 27.03 7.19
N ASP A 132 28.07 28.01 7.18
CA ASP A 132 28.10 29.10 8.15
C ASP A 132 27.78 28.61 9.57
N GLN A 133 28.45 29.22 10.55
CA GLN A 133 28.13 29.06 11.95
C GLN A 133 27.03 30.06 12.33
N ILE A 134 25.96 29.57 12.95
CA ILE A 134 24.80 30.37 13.34
C ILE A 134 24.45 30.11 14.80
N ARG A 135 23.58 30.98 15.32
CA ARG A 135 22.86 30.81 16.57
C ARG A 135 21.35 30.87 16.28
N LEU A 136 20.57 30.01 16.91
CA LEU A 136 19.10 29.98 16.77
C LEU A 136 18.46 30.48 18.06
N GLU A 137 17.77 31.62 18.00
CA GLU A 137 17.05 32.20 19.14
C GLU A 137 15.55 31.92 19.03
N HIS A 138 14.95 31.36 20.08
CA HIS A 138 13.53 31.08 20.12
C HIS A 138 12.72 32.37 20.24
N TYR A 139 11.83 32.63 19.27
CA TYR A 139 11.14 33.91 19.18
C TYR A 139 10.31 34.26 20.43
N PRO A 140 9.47 33.37 20.99
CA PRO A 140 8.70 33.69 22.19
C PRO A 140 9.50 33.84 23.49
N SER A 141 10.61 33.13 23.66
CA SER A 141 11.33 33.07 24.95
C SER A 141 12.68 33.77 24.95
N THR A 142 13.14 34.27 23.79
CA THR A 142 14.45 34.90 23.58
C THR A 142 15.64 34.06 24.04
N ARG A 143 15.44 32.74 24.24
CA ARG A 143 16.49 31.79 24.63
C ARG A 143 17.06 31.11 23.39
N ARG A 144 18.29 30.64 23.44
CA ARG A 144 18.95 30.02 22.28
C ARG A 144 18.89 28.50 22.33
N LEU A 145 18.90 27.90 21.15
CA LEU A 145 19.03 26.46 21.00
C LEU A 145 20.41 26.03 21.49
N HIS A 146 20.43 25.22 22.53
CA HIS A 146 21.62 24.89 23.29
C HIS A 146 21.79 23.36 23.40
N SER A 147 23.03 22.88 23.48
CA SER A 147 23.31 21.49 23.82
C SER A 147 24.51 21.31 24.73
N HIS A 148 24.33 20.55 25.80
CA HIS A 148 25.32 20.32 26.87
C HIS A 148 25.47 18.84 27.21
N ASP A 149 26.36 18.52 28.15
CA ASP A 149 26.67 17.13 28.51
C ASP A 149 25.68 16.50 29.51
N HIS A 150 24.39 16.58 29.21
CA HIS A 150 23.37 15.87 29.96
C HIS A 150 22.72 14.81 29.07
N ARG A 151 22.25 13.73 29.69
CA ARG A 151 21.51 12.69 29.00
C ARG A 151 20.08 13.18 28.71
N PRO A 152 19.56 12.97 27.49
CA PRO A 152 18.16 13.23 27.19
C PRO A 152 17.20 12.44 28.11
N PRO A 153 15.99 12.95 28.37
CA PRO A 153 15.06 12.36 29.34
C PRO A 153 14.57 10.96 28.95
N MET A 154 14.47 10.65 27.65
CA MET A 154 13.94 9.37 27.16
C MET A 154 15.02 8.45 26.62
N THR A 155 16.06 9.01 25.99
CA THR A 155 17.15 8.24 25.39
C THR A 155 18.41 8.30 26.25
N ASN A 156 18.62 7.27 27.07
CA ASN A 156 19.80 7.15 27.93
C ASN A 156 20.96 6.44 27.22
N LYS A 157 21.43 7.00 26.10
CA LYS A 157 22.57 6.48 25.34
C LYS A 157 23.74 7.47 25.39
N PRO A 158 25.00 7.00 25.44
CA PRO A 158 26.15 7.88 25.60
C PRO A 158 26.40 8.79 24.39
N GLU A 159 25.95 8.36 23.20
CA GLU A 159 26.11 9.14 21.97
C GLU A 159 25.11 10.29 21.86
N HIS A 160 24.10 10.34 22.73
CA HIS A 160 23.06 11.36 22.74
C HIS A 160 23.28 12.37 23.88
N HIS A 161 23.11 13.64 23.52
CA HIS A 161 23.14 14.79 24.40
C HIS A 161 21.79 15.50 24.38
N GLU A 162 21.39 16.03 25.54
CA GLU A 162 20.19 16.83 25.72
C GLU A 162 20.28 18.12 24.89
N VAL A 163 19.15 18.54 24.33
CA VAL A 163 18.99 19.80 23.59
C VAL A 163 17.90 20.61 24.26
N THR A 164 18.21 21.86 24.56
CA THR A 164 17.37 22.76 25.38
C THR A 164 17.30 24.14 24.75
N ALA A 165 16.45 24.99 25.33
CA ALA A 165 16.47 26.43 25.08
C ALA A 165 17.06 27.13 26.32
N TYR A 166 18.25 27.70 26.20
CA TYR A 166 19.00 28.28 27.33
C TYR A 166 19.60 29.65 26.98
N GLY A 167 20.06 30.36 28.01
CA GLY A 167 20.65 31.67 27.89
C GLY A 167 19.62 32.80 27.80
N ASP A 168 20.13 34.01 27.96
CA ASP A 168 19.45 35.28 27.76
C ASP A 168 20.44 36.31 27.20
N ARG A 169 20.05 37.59 27.16
CA ARG A 169 20.86 38.64 26.53
C ARG A 169 22.27 38.81 27.12
N TYR A 170 22.51 38.47 28.38
CA TYR A 170 23.79 38.70 29.06
C TYR A 170 24.70 37.48 29.08
N ILE A 171 24.12 36.28 29.03
CA ILE A 171 24.88 35.04 28.93
C ILE A 171 25.33 34.89 27.48
N ASP A 172 26.60 34.64 27.19
CA ASP A 172 27.05 34.23 25.85
C ASP A 172 27.82 32.91 25.98
N ASP A 173 27.26 31.84 25.43
CA ASP A 173 27.81 30.49 25.55
C ASP A 173 28.17 29.94 24.16
N PRO A 174 29.44 29.54 23.93
CA PRO A 174 29.84 28.88 22.70
C PRO A 174 29.05 27.60 22.37
N HIS A 175 28.41 26.97 23.36
CA HIS A 175 27.52 25.81 23.18
C HIS A 175 26.13 26.17 22.61
N ASP A 176 25.92 27.43 22.23
CA ASP A 176 24.74 27.87 21.48
C ASP A 176 24.97 27.87 19.96
N PHE A 177 26.20 27.57 19.51
CA PHE A 177 26.58 27.68 18.10
C PHE A 177 26.38 26.38 17.30
N TRP A 178 25.86 26.54 16.09
CA TRP A 178 25.54 25.44 15.18
C TRP A 178 26.04 25.75 13.77
N TRP A 179 26.79 24.85 13.14
CA TRP A 179 27.08 24.95 11.71
C TRP A 179 25.89 24.42 10.91
N VAL A 180 25.42 25.21 9.95
CA VAL A 180 24.38 24.78 9.01
C VAL A 180 25.04 24.14 7.81
N ARG A 181 24.80 22.85 7.59
CA ARG A 181 25.38 22.10 6.48
C ARG A 181 24.30 21.59 5.55
N ALA A 182 24.28 22.08 4.31
CA ALA A 182 23.41 21.58 3.26
C ALA A 182 23.82 20.16 2.84
N VAL A 183 22.82 19.34 2.55
CA VAL A 183 22.95 17.94 2.14
C VAL A 183 22.57 17.83 0.67
N ASP A 184 23.47 17.27 -0.13
CA ASP A 184 23.21 16.98 -1.54
C ASP A 184 22.14 15.89 -1.73
N GLU A 185 21.63 15.74 -2.96
CA GLU A 185 20.68 14.67 -3.31
C GLU A 185 21.22 13.26 -2.97
N ASP A 186 22.54 13.07 -3.04
CA ASP A 186 23.23 11.81 -2.69
C ASP A 186 23.47 11.64 -1.17
N GLY A 187 23.01 12.58 -0.35
CA GLY A 187 23.18 12.53 1.11
C GLY A 187 24.58 12.91 1.61
N ARG A 188 25.41 13.52 0.74
CA ARG A 188 26.77 13.95 1.05
C ARG A 188 26.80 15.40 1.52
N LEU A 189 27.82 15.72 2.30
CA LEU A 189 28.11 17.08 2.76
C LEU A 189 29.36 17.55 2.04
N ASP A 190 29.28 18.69 1.35
CA ASP A 190 30.43 19.38 0.79
C ASP A 190 30.87 20.48 1.76
N PRO A 191 32.05 20.36 2.40
CA PRO A 191 32.56 21.38 3.32
C PRO A 191 33.05 22.65 2.60
N GLU A 192 33.26 22.62 1.28
CA GLU A 192 33.74 23.79 0.51
C GLU A 192 32.59 24.58 -0.15
N ASP A 193 31.37 24.02 -0.14
CA ASP A 193 30.20 24.70 -0.67
C ASP A 193 29.77 25.86 0.25
N THR A 194 29.62 27.03 -0.36
CA THR A 194 29.23 28.30 0.28
C THR A 194 28.01 28.92 -0.40
N THR A 195 27.21 28.09 -1.07
CA THR A 195 25.96 28.54 -1.71
C THR A 195 24.95 29.05 -0.66
N PRO A 196 24.23 30.16 -0.94
CA PRO A 196 23.17 30.64 -0.06
C PRO A 196 22.07 29.59 0.15
N LEU A 197 21.64 29.43 1.39
CA LEU A 197 20.55 28.53 1.74
C LEU A 197 19.21 29.11 1.27
N LYS A 198 18.30 28.21 0.88
CA LYS A 198 16.96 28.57 0.42
C LYS A 198 15.88 27.80 1.16
N ALA A 199 14.79 28.47 1.51
CA ALA A 199 13.61 27.82 2.10
C ALA A 199 13.01 26.79 1.12
N LEU A 200 12.38 25.75 1.67
CA LEU A 200 11.75 24.61 0.97
C LEU A 200 12.71 23.68 0.20
N THR A 201 13.74 24.20 -0.47
CA THR A 201 14.63 23.44 -1.35
C THR A 201 15.86 22.91 -0.63
N SER A 202 16.47 23.71 0.26
CA SER A 202 17.70 23.29 0.95
C SER A 202 17.39 22.30 2.06
N ARG A 203 18.04 21.13 2.01
CA ARG A 203 18.03 20.13 3.09
C ARG A 203 19.26 20.34 3.95
N ILE A 204 19.08 20.59 5.23
CA ILE A 204 20.17 21.03 6.12
C ILE A 204 20.35 20.12 7.32
N ARG A 205 21.57 20.06 7.84
CA ARG A 205 21.91 19.41 9.11
C ARG A 205 22.61 20.44 9.98
N PHE A 206 22.24 20.49 11.25
CA PHE A 206 22.90 21.35 12.23
C PHE A 206 23.96 20.54 12.96
N LEU A 207 25.22 20.92 12.80
CA LEU A 207 26.33 20.37 13.56
C LEU A 207 26.64 21.30 14.74
N HIS A 208 26.58 20.77 15.95
CA HIS A 208 26.93 21.47 17.17
C HIS A 208 28.45 21.63 17.33
N VAL A 209 28.91 22.64 18.08
CA VAL A 209 30.34 22.83 18.44
C VAL A 209 30.99 21.58 19.03
N ARG A 210 30.23 20.79 19.78
CA ARG A 210 30.70 19.53 20.39
C ARG A 210 30.81 18.34 19.41
N GLY A 211 30.56 18.54 18.11
CA GLY A 211 30.68 17.50 17.10
C GLY A 211 29.49 16.55 17.00
N CYS A 212 28.31 16.94 17.49
CA CYS A 212 27.08 16.15 17.39
C CYS A 212 26.06 16.84 16.45
N TYR A 213 25.18 16.06 15.82
CA TYR A 213 24.15 16.58 14.93
C TYR A 213 22.80 16.67 15.62
N LEU A 214 22.08 17.76 15.39
CA LEU A 214 20.68 17.91 15.81
C LEU A 214 19.81 16.87 15.11
N MET A 215 19.13 16.04 15.88
CA MET A 215 18.36 14.91 15.38
C MET A 215 17.08 14.69 16.18
N SER A 216 16.10 14.05 15.54
CA SER A 216 14.88 13.61 16.23
C SER A 216 14.49 12.20 15.79
N HIS A 217 13.64 11.55 16.58
CA HIS A 217 13.21 10.18 16.40
C HIS A 217 11.82 9.98 17.04
N ASN A 218 11.13 8.89 16.71
CA ASN A 218 9.74 8.65 17.13
C ASN A 218 9.59 8.25 18.62
N MET A 219 10.28 8.93 19.53
CA MET A 219 10.18 8.73 20.97
C MET A 219 9.34 9.83 21.61
N PRO A 220 8.18 9.52 22.20
CA PRO A 220 7.32 10.52 22.84
C PRO A 220 7.90 10.99 24.17
N LEU A 221 7.73 12.28 24.49
CA LEU A 221 8.13 12.87 25.77
C LEU A 221 7.07 12.67 26.88
N PRO A 222 7.46 12.64 28.16
CA PRO A 222 6.54 12.68 29.30
C PRO A 222 6.02 14.12 29.54
N PRO A 223 5.01 14.33 30.40
CA PRO A 223 4.65 15.67 30.87
C PRO A 223 5.87 16.46 31.35
N PRO A 224 6.01 17.75 30.98
CA PRO A 224 5.03 18.62 30.30
C PRO A 224 4.94 18.49 28.76
N GLY A 225 5.77 17.66 28.12
CA GLY A 225 5.86 17.50 26.65
C GLY A 225 4.94 16.43 26.06
N GLU A 226 3.68 16.35 26.48
CA GLU A 226 2.76 15.32 26.02
C GLU A 226 2.55 15.36 24.50
N SER A 227 2.54 14.20 23.85
CA SER A 227 2.34 14.06 22.40
C SER A 227 3.40 14.74 21.51
N GLN A 228 4.53 15.16 22.09
CA GLN A 228 5.69 15.69 21.39
C GLN A 228 6.80 14.64 21.30
N GLN A 229 7.69 14.78 20.31
CA GLN A 229 8.84 13.87 20.16
C GLN A 229 10.11 14.46 20.78
N GLU A 230 11.03 13.59 21.19
CA GLU A 230 12.34 13.95 21.72
C GLU A 230 13.27 14.50 20.62
N VAL A 231 13.95 15.60 20.93
CA VAL A 231 15.02 16.19 20.11
C VAL A 231 16.34 16.05 20.88
N THR A 232 17.39 15.60 20.21
CA THR A 232 18.70 15.33 20.83
C THR A 232 19.84 15.71 19.90
N CYS A 233 21.05 15.84 20.44
CA CYS A 233 22.27 16.01 19.66
C CYS A 233 23.07 14.70 19.68
N MET A 234 23.31 14.07 18.52
CA MET A 234 23.97 12.76 18.43
C MET A 234 25.30 12.81 17.66
N THR A 235 26.39 12.28 18.24
CA THR A 235 27.77 12.35 17.69
C THR A 235 27.99 11.65 16.35
N GLN A 236 27.10 10.75 15.94
CA GLN A 236 27.11 10.10 14.63
C GLN A 236 25.69 9.89 14.08
N ALA A 237 24.88 10.93 14.11
CA ALA A 237 23.50 10.84 13.63
C ALA A 237 23.45 10.44 12.15
N LYS A 238 22.57 9.48 11.81
CA LYS A 238 22.26 9.15 10.42
C LYS A 238 21.63 10.37 9.73
N ALA A 239 22.01 10.62 8.48
CA ALA A 239 21.43 11.73 7.70
C ALA A 239 19.90 11.63 7.66
N SER A 240 19.35 10.43 7.54
CA SER A 240 17.90 10.19 7.54
C SER A 240 17.16 10.68 8.79
N LEU A 241 17.82 10.86 9.93
CA LEU A 241 17.21 11.30 11.21
C LEU A 241 17.76 12.65 11.71
N SER A 242 18.63 13.30 10.95
CA SER A 242 19.25 14.58 11.32
C SER A 242 19.13 15.63 10.22
N THR A 243 18.33 15.35 9.19
CA THR A 243 18.05 16.30 8.11
C THR A 243 16.79 17.09 8.43
N TRP A 244 16.90 18.39 8.30
CA TRP A 244 15.88 19.39 8.52
C TRP A 244 15.60 20.15 7.22
N ALA A 245 14.40 20.69 7.10
CA ALA A 245 14.04 21.65 6.06
C ALA A 245 13.49 22.91 6.72
N ILE A 246 13.75 24.06 6.12
CA ILE A 246 13.14 25.32 6.51
C ILE A 246 11.82 25.43 5.75
N GLU A 247 10.71 25.26 6.46
CA GLU A 247 9.36 25.23 5.87
C GLU A 247 8.78 26.64 5.70
N SER A 248 9.14 27.57 6.58
CA SER A 248 8.77 28.97 6.44
C SER A 248 9.90 29.88 6.91
N THR A 249 10.08 31.00 6.23
CA THR A 249 10.96 32.10 6.57
C THR A 249 10.31 33.44 6.27
N PHE A 250 10.61 34.42 7.14
CA PHE A 250 10.20 35.80 7.01
C PHE A 250 11.30 36.74 7.53
N HIS A 251 11.61 37.74 6.72
CA HIS A 251 12.52 38.83 7.05
C HIS A 251 11.94 40.17 6.59
N GLU A 252 12.01 41.18 7.46
CA GLU A 252 11.34 42.47 7.29
C GLU A 252 11.90 43.28 6.10
N LEU A 253 13.19 43.16 5.83
CA LEU A 253 13.86 43.86 4.72
C LEU A 253 13.85 43.11 3.38
N MET A 254 13.35 41.86 3.32
CA MET A 254 13.34 41.03 2.10
C MET A 254 11.95 41.03 1.43
N THR A 255 11.41 42.21 1.13
CA THR A 255 10.05 42.38 0.57
C THR A 255 9.99 42.36 -0.96
N ASN A 256 11.14 42.36 -1.65
CA ASN A 256 11.23 42.44 -3.12
C ASN A 256 11.38 41.08 -3.82
N GLU A 257 11.26 39.95 -3.10
CA GLU A 257 11.33 38.61 -3.67
C GLU A 257 9.94 37.97 -3.75
N ASP A 258 9.68 37.23 -4.83
CA ASP A 258 8.44 36.48 -4.99
C ASP A 258 8.40 35.29 -4.01
N ASP A 259 7.26 35.11 -3.35
CA ASP A 259 7.05 33.98 -2.44
C ASP A 259 7.15 32.63 -3.18
N VAL A 260 7.78 31.65 -2.54
CA VAL A 260 7.89 30.27 -3.01
C VAL A 260 6.88 29.36 -2.32
N PHE A 261 6.43 28.34 -3.08
CA PHE A 261 5.44 27.35 -2.66
C PHE A 261 5.98 25.94 -2.92
N TYR A 262 5.34 24.95 -2.30
CA TYR A 262 5.62 23.54 -2.63
C TYR A 262 5.10 23.19 -4.02
N ASP A 263 5.95 22.51 -4.81
CA ASP A 263 5.51 21.90 -6.06
C ASP A 263 4.55 20.72 -5.78
N PRO A 264 3.39 20.65 -6.45
CA PRO A 264 2.46 19.56 -6.24
C PRO A 264 3.09 18.24 -6.73
N PRO A 265 3.13 17.18 -5.88
CA PRO A 265 3.76 15.92 -6.25
C PRO A 265 2.96 15.22 -7.36
N SER A 266 3.69 14.62 -8.30
CA SER A 266 3.14 13.76 -9.34
C SER A 266 2.45 12.53 -8.73
N VAL A 267 1.50 11.93 -9.45
CA VAL A 267 0.77 10.75 -8.96
C VAL A 267 1.72 9.59 -8.61
N THR A 268 2.83 9.44 -9.32
CA THR A 268 3.86 8.44 -9.01
C THR A 268 4.60 8.74 -7.70
N GLN A 269 4.90 10.01 -7.42
CA GLN A 269 5.49 10.41 -6.14
C GLN A 269 4.49 10.18 -4.98
N LYS A 270 3.22 10.57 -5.17
CA LYS A 270 2.14 10.27 -4.22
C LYS A 270 2.07 8.77 -3.95
N PHE A 271 2.07 7.95 -5.00
CA PHE A 271 2.05 6.49 -4.90
C PHE A 271 3.25 5.95 -4.12
N GLN A 272 4.47 6.36 -4.45
CA GLN A 272 5.69 5.89 -3.78
C GLN A 272 5.73 6.26 -2.29
N GLU A 273 5.38 7.51 -1.97
CA GLU A 273 5.35 7.99 -0.59
C GLU A 273 4.32 7.22 0.23
N ILE A 274 3.10 7.06 -0.30
CA ILE A 274 2.03 6.34 0.38
C ILE A 274 2.40 4.87 0.57
N HIS A 275 3.02 4.20 -0.41
CA HIS A 275 3.44 2.81 -0.27
C HIS A 275 4.57 2.63 0.75
N ARG A 276 5.52 3.57 0.77
CA ARG A 276 6.56 3.61 1.80
C ARG A 276 5.91 3.79 3.17
N PHE A 277 4.92 4.66 3.28
CA PHE A 277 4.18 4.88 4.50
C PHE A 277 3.36 3.66 4.92
N MET A 278 2.65 3.00 3.99
CA MET A 278 1.91 1.76 4.25
C MET A 278 2.82 0.66 4.81
N TRP A 279 4.04 0.53 4.28
CA TRP A 279 5.04 -0.40 4.79
C TRP A 279 5.44 -0.10 6.25
N THR A 280 5.59 1.16 6.60
CA THR A 280 6.01 1.62 7.94
C THR A 280 4.85 2.02 8.85
N TYR A 281 3.60 1.92 8.40
CA TYR A 281 2.44 2.50 9.08
C TYR A 281 2.23 1.89 10.45
N GLN A 282 2.28 0.56 10.52
CA GLN A 282 2.04 -0.17 11.76
C GLN A 282 3.10 0.15 12.82
N SER A 283 4.38 0.22 12.44
CA SER A 283 5.44 0.63 13.38
C SER A 283 5.30 2.10 13.79
N SER A 284 5.00 2.99 12.84
CA SER A 284 4.90 4.44 13.09
C SER A 284 3.72 4.80 14.00
N MET A 285 2.59 4.10 13.86
CA MET A 285 1.42 4.28 14.71
C MET A 285 1.57 3.56 16.05
N TYR A 286 2.10 2.33 16.06
CA TYR A 286 2.32 1.58 17.30
C TYR A 286 3.27 2.30 18.24
N ASP A 287 4.38 2.88 17.74
CA ASP A 287 5.32 3.63 18.57
C ASP A 287 4.69 4.89 19.20
N ARG A 288 3.72 5.51 18.54
CA ARG A 288 2.96 6.66 19.06
C ARG A 288 1.93 6.26 20.13
N LEU A 289 1.54 4.98 20.19
CA LEU A 289 0.48 4.46 21.05
C LEU A 289 0.96 3.48 22.11
N ALA A 290 2.19 2.99 21.98
CA ALA A 290 2.75 2.01 22.87
C ALA A 290 2.78 2.60 24.29
N PRO A 291 2.03 2.02 25.24
CA PRO A 291 2.25 2.34 26.63
C PRO A 291 3.69 1.89 26.97
N ARG A 292 4.49 2.82 27.52
CA ARG A 292 5.70 2.39 28.22
C ARG A 292 5.27 1.69 29.52
N PRO A 293 6.07 0.73 30.02
CA PRO A 293 5.77 0.03 31.26
C PRO A 293 5.96 0.98 32.46
N ALA A 294 4.98 1.83 32.70
CA ALA A 294 4.86 2.60 33.93
C ALA A 294 3.87 1.86 34.86
N LEU A 295 4.45 1.16 35.83
CA LEU A 295 3.94 0.92 37.19
C LEU A 295 2.53 0.35 37.46
N ASP A 296 1.73 -0.06 36.46
CA ASP A 296 0.43 -0.69 36.74
C ASP A 296 0.33 -2.12 36.16
N LYS A 297 0.39 -3.11 37.05
CA LYS A 297 0.08 -4.53 36.74
C LYS A 297 -1.37 -4.73 36.27
N LEU A 298 -2.24 -3.73 36.46
CA LEU A 298 -3.65 -3.73 36.04
C LEU A 298 -3.84 -3.42 34.54
N TYR A 299 -2.85 -2.76 33.91
CA TYR A 299 -2.85 -2.40 32.49
C TYR A 299 -1.63 -2.94 31.74
N GLN A 300 -0.93 -3.92 32.31
CA GLN A 300 -0.20 -4.85 31.47
C GLN A 300 -1.23 -5.58 30.62
N PRO A 301 -1.19 -5.47 29.28
CA PRO A 301 -1.77 -6.54 28.48
C PRO A 301 -1.13 -7.79 29.05
N SER A 302 -1.96 -8.73 29.49
CA SER A 302 -1.48 -9.97 30.07
C SER A 302 -0.34 -10.53 29.23
N ARG A 303 0.53 -11.32 29.84
CA ARG A 303 1.59 -12.09 29.18
C ARG A 303 1.12 -12.96 27.97
N ASP A 304 -0.15 -12.86 27.56
CA ASP A 304 -0.80 -13.45 26.40
C ASP A 304 -0.36 -12.88 25.04
N ASN A 305 0.46 -11.81 25.01
CA ASN A 305 1.16 -11.40 23.78
C ASN A 305 2.13 -12.48 23.24
N LEU A 306 2.39 -13.57 23.97
CA LEU A 306 3.09 -14.74 23.44
C LEU A 306 2.25 -15.58 22.46
N LEU A 307 0.92 -15.39 22.41
CA LEU A 307 -0.04 -16.20 21.63
C LEU A 307 -0.61 -15.49 20.38
N VAL A 308 -0.26 -14.22 20.13
CA VAL A 308 -0.59 -13.48 18.89
C VAL A 308 0.40 -13.85 17.78
N LYS A 309 0.52 -15.15 17.49
CA LYS A 309 1.25 -15.65 16.32
C LYS A 309 0.24 -16.20 15.32
N PRO A 310 0.48 -16.11 14.00
CA PRO A 310 -0.44 -16.63 12.98
C PRO A 310 -0.78 -18.11 13.22
N LEU A 311 0.21 -18.88 13.67
CA LEU A 311 0.06 -20.27 14.06
C LEU A 311 -0.82 -20.47 15.31
N GLY A 312 -0.83 -19.51 16.24
CA GLY A 312 -1.67 -19.55 17.45
C GLY A 312 -3.15 -19.48 17.12
N TYR A 313 -3.54 -18.65 16.13
CA TYR A 313 -4.93 -18.58 15.64
C TYR A 313 -5.41 -19.89 15.01
N ILE A 314 -4.49 -20.73 14.53
CA ILE A 314 -4.81 -22.00 13.88
C ILE A 314 -4.75 -23.16 14.85
N LEU A 315 -3.74 -23.24 15.71
CA LEU A 315 -3.53 -24.39 16.58
C LEU A 315 -4.40 -24.35 17.84
N HIS A 316 -4.80 -23.15 18.27
CA HIS A 316 -5.61 -22.96 19.47
C HIS A 316 -6.98 -22.37 19.13
N THR A 317 -7.98 -22.70 19.94
CA THR A 317 -9.29 -22.05 19.90
C THR A 317 -9.17 -20.65 20.46
N GLN A 318 -8.93 -19.70 19.56
CA GLN A 318 -8.86 -18.26 19.86
C GLN A 318 -10.14 -17.58 19.39
N CYS A 319 -10.49 -16.48 20.05
CA CYS A 319 -11.59 -15.61 19.67
C CYS A 319 -11.08 -14.17 19.53
N HIS A 320 -11.56 -13.45 18.53
CA HIS A 320 -11.29 -12.02 18.40
C HIS A 320 -12.60 -11.24 18.51
N ARG A 321 -12.72 -10.38 19.52
CA ARG A 321 -13.92 -9.57 19.72
C ARG A 321 -14.03 -8.52 18.61
N LEU A 322 -15.19 -8.45 17.96
CA LEU A 322 -15.51 -7.42 16.98
C LEU A 322 -16.34 -6.29 17.61
N TRP A 323 -17.28 -6.65 18.47
CA TRP A 323 -18.22 -5.69 19.07
C TRP A 323 -18.79 -6.21 20.39
N ASP A 324 -19.17 -5.31 21.29
CA ASP A 324 -19.82 -5.62 22.56
C ASP A 324 -20.74 -4.49 23.01
N GLU A 325 -21.76 -4.87 23.77
CA GLU A 325 -22.83 -4.03 24.29
C GLU A 325 -22.89 -4.16 25.82
N LEU A 326 -23.33 -3.11 26.53
CA LEU A 326 -23.45 -3.14 27.99
C LEU A 326 -24.49 -4.12 28.52
N THR A 327 -25.43 -4.53 27.67
CA THR A 327 -26.41 -5.58 27.97
C THR A 327 -25.75 -6.95 28.17
N GLY A 328 -24.47 -7.10 27.80
CA GLY A 328 -23.74 -8.37 27.78
C GLY A 328 -23.80 -9.07 26.43
N ARG A 329 -24.43 -8.47 25.41
CA ARG A 329 -24.35 -8.96 24.02
C ARG A 329 -22.98 -8.66 23.45
N SER A 330 -22.41 -9.61 22.73
CA SER A 330 -21.10 -9.43 22.10
C SER A 330 -20.99 -10.26 20.83
N ILE A 331 -20.25 -9.73 19.87
CA ILE A 331 -19.93 -10.38 18.60
C ILE A 331 -18.44 -10.69 18.60
N HIS A 332 -18.13 -11.97 18.46
CA HIS A 332 -16.79 -12.49 18.39
C HIS A 332 -16.58 -13.20 17.05
N LEU A 333 -15.42 -12.95 16.45
CA LEU A 333 -14.88 -13.80 15.39
C LEU A 333 -14.31 -15.06 16.04
N VAL A 334 -14.91 -16.20 15.71
CA VAL A 334 -14.57 -17.52 16.25
C VAL A 334 -14.54 -18.53 15.11
N PHE A 335 -13.48 -19.33 15.01
CA PHE A 335 -13.46 -20.44 14.07
C PHE A 335 -14.30 -21.59 14.61
N ASN A 336 -15.01 -22.31 13.73
CA ASN A 336 -15.70 -23.53 14.12
C ASN A 336 -14.64 -24.58 14.54
N PRO A 337 -14.58 -25.01 15.82
CA PRO A 337 -13.53 -25.89 16.34
C PRO A 337 -13.50 -27.24 15.63
N TRP A 338 -14.65 -27.71 15.14
CA TRP A 338 -14.71 -28.96 14.41
C TRP A 338 -14.08 -28.85 13.02
N ALA A 339 -14.40 -27.79 12.28
CA ALA A 339 -13.77 -27.54 10.99
C ALA A 339 -12.28 -27.20 11.13
N GLN A 340 -11.89 -26.52 12.21
CA GLN A 340 -10.50 -26.27 12.58
C GLN A 340 -9.74 -27.58 12.84
N LEU A 341 -10.31 -28.50 13.62
CA LEU A 341 -9.72 -29.82 13.89
C LEU A 341 -9.63 -30.67 12.62
N LEU A 342 -10.66 -30.67 11.78
CA LEU A 342 -10.67 -31.37 10.50
C LEU A 342 -9.53 -30.87 9.58
N MET A 343 -9.36 -29.55 9.50
CA MET A 343 -8.28 -28.92 8.76
C MET A 343 -6.90 -29.33 9.29
N ILE A 344 -6.65 -29.17 10.60
CA ILE A 344 -5.35 -29.50 11.21
C ILE A 344 -5.02 -30.97 11.02
N SER A 345 -5.98 -31.86 11.27
CA SER A 345 -5.78 -33.30 11.09
C SER A 345 -5.45 -33.67 9.64
N THR A 346 -6.09 -33.01 8.66
CA THR A 346 -5.80 -33.24 7.24
C THR A 346 -4.40 -32.74 6.86
N LEU A 347 -4.01 -31.55 7.33
CA LEU A 347 -2.67 -31.00 7.09
C LEU A 347 -1.57 -31.89 7.69
N LEU A 348 -1.77 -32.38 8.92
CA LEU A 348 -0.85 -33.30 9.58
C LEU A 348 -0.80 -34.66 8.86
N ALA A 349 -1.94 -35.19 8.43
CA ALA A 349 -2.00 -36.44 7.68
C ALA A 349 -1.27 -36.33 6.34
N TYR A 350 -1.43 -35.21 5.62
CA TYR A 350 -0.75 -34.96 4.35
C TYR A 350 0.76 -34.75 4.54
N ALA A 351 1.18 -34.01 5.58
CA ALA A 351 2.59 -33.88 5.93
C ALA A 351 3.23 -35.24 6.29
N GLY A 352 2.50 -36.07 7.04
CA GLY A 352 2.90 -37.44 7.33
C GLY A 352 3.03 -38.31 6.08
N TYR A 353 2.09 -38.20 5.15
CA TYR A 353 2.12 -38.87 3.85
C TYR A 353 3.38 -38.48 3.04
N LEU A 354 3.66 -37.17 2.92
CA LEU A 354 4.86 -36.67 2.23
C LEU A 354 6.15 -37.17 2.90
N CYS A 355 6.19 -37.20 4.24
CA CYS A 355 7.35 -37.72 4.97
C CYS A 355 7.60 -39.21 4.65
N VAL A 356 6.53 -40.03 4.67
CA VAL A 356 6.60 -41.45 4.31
C VAL A 356 7.03 -41.61 2.84
N GLU A 357 6.48 -40.82 1.93
CA GLU A 357 6.86 -40.83 0.52
C GLU A 357 8.35 -40.50 0.31
N VAL A 358 8.85 -39.44 0.94
CA VAL A 358 10.27 -39.05 0.87
C VAL A 358 11.16 -40.13 1.46
N VAL A 359 10.79 -40.73 2.59
CA VAL A 359 11.57 -41.81 3.24
C VAL A 359 11.60 -43.07 2.37
N LEU A 360 10.45 -43.49 1.82
CA LEU A 360 10.36 -44.66 0.95
C LEU A 360 11.10 -44.44 -0.37
N SER A 361 10.98 -43.25 -0.97
CA SER A 361 11.70 -42.84 -2.18
C SER A 361 13.22 -42.87 -1.96
N LYS A 362 13.72 -42.30 -0.85
CA LYS A 362 15.15 -42.37 -0.50
C LYS A 362 15.64 -43.80 -0.24
N ARG A 363 14.77 -44.68 0.25
CA ARG A 363 15.07 -46.12 0.45
C ARG A 363 14.83 -46.96 -0.80
N GLN A 364 14.45 -46.37 -1.93
CA GLN A 364 14.09 -47.06 -3.17
C GLN A 364 12.99 -48.12 -2.99
N LEU A 365 12.15 -47.98 -1.95
CA LEU A 365 11.02 -48.85 -1.69
C LEU A 365 9.79 -48.26 -2.39
N LYS A 366 9.06 -49.10 -3.13
CA LYS A 366 7.77 -48.70 -3.73
C LYS A 366 6.75 -48.53 -2.62
N ILE A 367 5.94 -47.48 -2.71
CA ILE A 367 4.86 -47.21 -1.75
C ILE A 367 3.89 -48.40 -1.76
N PRO A 368 3.51 -48.96 -0.60
CA PRO A 368 2.53 -50.03 -0.53
C PRO A 368 1.24 -49.62 -1.23
N ALA A 369 0.67 -50.54 -1.99
CA ALA A 369 -0.38 -50.18 -2.91
C ALA A 369 -1.70 -49.72 -2.22
N TRP A 370 -1.89 -50.07 -0.95
CA TRP A 370 -2.96 -49.55 -0.11
C TRP A 370 -2.75 -48.10 0.38
N MET A 371 -1.49 -47.64 0.46
CA MET A 371 -1.11 -46.26 0.79
C MET A 371 -1.04 -45.35 -0.43
N THR A 372 -0.77 -45.91 -1.60
CA THR A 372 -0.90 -45.15 -2.84
C THR A 372 -2.38 -44.87 -3.11
N LEU A 373 -2.70 -43.62 -3.45
CA LEU A 373 -3.98 -43.26 -4.09
C LEU A 373 -4.24 -44.10 -5.38
N ASP A 374 -3.23 -44.83 -5.85
CA ASP A 374 -3.06 -45.55 -7.11
C ASP A 374 -3.88 -46.86 -7.27
N GLN A 375 -4.19 -47.65 -6.21
CA GLN A 375 -4.84 -48.97 -6.38
C GLN A 375 -6.36 -49.07 -6.09
N GLY A 376 -7.05 -47.97 -5.81
CA GLY A 376 -8.49 -48.01 -5.49
C GLY A 376 -9.45 -48.22 -6.64
N ILE A 377 -8.92 -48.08 -7.84
CA ILE A 377 -9.69 -47.63 -9.00
C ILE A 377 -9.68 -48.70 -10.11
N HIS A 378 -8.91 -49.78 -9.96
CA HIS A 378 -8.75 -50.81 -10.98
C HIS A 378 -9.96 -51.77 -11.15
N ARG A 379 -11.05 -51.61 -10.39
CA ARG A 379 -12.22 -52.53 -10.41
C ARG A 379 -13.48 -52.01 -11.12
N VAL A 380 -13.50 -50.78 -11.62
CA VAL A 380 -14.68 -50.22 -12.32
C VAL A 380 -14.19 -49.48 -13.56
N GLY A 381 -14.38 -50.07 -14.74
CA GLY A 381 -13.76 -49.68 -16.01
C GLY A 381 -14.25 -48.37 -16.64
N CYS A 382 -14.11 -47.24 -15.93
CA CYS A 382 -14.19 -45.90 -16.51
C CYS A 382 -12.79 -45.25 -16.51
N ASP A 383 -12.56 -44.33 -17.46
CA ASP A 383 -11.27 -43.66 -17.72
C ASP A 383 -10.90 -42.69 -16.57
N MET A 384 -10.38 -43.26 -15.49
CA MET A 384 -10.24 -42.61 -14.18
C MET A 384 -8.84 -42.04 -13.92
N THR A 385 -7.97 -42.03 -14.93
CA THR A 385 -6.63 -41.40 -14.90
C THR A 385 -6.74 -39.88 -14.75
N ALA A 386 -7.73 -39.26 -15.40
CA ALA A 386 -7.98 -37.81 -15.32
C ALA A 386 -8.47 -37.37 -13.92
N ALA A 387 -9.41 -38.11 -13.32
CA ALA A 387 -9.90 -37.82 -11.97
C ALA A 387 -8.81 -38.00 -10.90
N ARG A 388 -7.93 -38.99 -11.09
CA ARG A 388 -6.76 -39.24 -10.24
C ARG A 388 -5.78 -38.07 -10.25
N GLU A 389 -5.45 -37.58 -11.43
CA GLU A 389 -4.55 -36.45 -11.60
C GLU A 389 -5.17 -35.16 -11.02
N LEU A 390 -6.47 -34.96 -11.19
CA LEU A 390 -7.21 -33.84 -10.63
C LEU A 390 -7.14 -33.80 -9.09
N TYR A 391 -7.37 -34.92 -8.42
CA TYR A 391 -7.31 -34.98 -6.94
C TYR A 391 -5.90 -34.72 -6.42
N ARG A 392 -4.90 -35.30 -7.06
CA ARG A 392 -3.49 -35.08 -6.69
C ARG A 392 -3.10 -33.62 -6.84
N GLN A 393 -3.35 -33.02 -8.01
CA GLN A 393 -3.04 -31.61 -8.28
C GLN A 393 -3.80 -30.67 -7.33
N SER A 394 -5.05 -30.98 -7.00
CA SER A 394 -5.85 -30.18 -6.07
C SER A 394 -5.30 -30.23 -4.64
N ILE A 395 -4.92 -31.42 -4.16
CA ILE A 395 -4.30 -31.60 -2.83
C ILE A 395 -2.98 -30.84 -2.75
N GLU A 396 -2.11 -31.00 -3.75
CA GLU A 396 -0.83 -30.30 -3.83
C GLU A 396 -1.03 -28.77 -3.86
N PHE A 397 -1.96 -28.27 -4.68
CA PHE A 397 -2.27 -26.85 -4.77
C PHE A 397 -2.78 -26.26 -3.45
N LEU A 398 -3.76 -26.91 -2.81
CA LEU A 398 -4.39 -26.42 -1.57
C LEU A 398 -3.42 -26.49 -0.38
N ALA A 399 -2.62 -27.56 -0.30
CA ALA A 399 -1.60 -27.69 0.73
C ALA A 399 -0.49 -26.64 0.57
N MET A 400 0.05 -26.49 -0.65
CA MET A 400 1.09 -25.49 -0.91
C MET A 400 0.58 -24.06 -0.73
N SER A 401 -0.66 -23.77 -1.13
CA SER A 401 -1.28 -22.45 -0.90
C SER A 401 -1.41 -22.14 0.59
N SER A 402 -1.89 -23.10 1.39
CA SER A 402 -1.98 -22.97 2.84
C SER A 402 -0.61 -22.69 3.48
N ILE A 403 0.43 -23.41 3.04
CA ILE A 403 1.80 -23.25 3.56
C ILE A 403 2.40 -21.91 3.15
N ILE A 404 2.32 -21.54 1.87
CA ILE A 404 2.90 -20.29 1.35
C ILE A 404 2.29 -19.09 2.06
N GLN A 405 0.98 -19.07 2.26
CA GLN A 405 0.35 -17.93 2.93
C GLN A 405 0.64 -17.91 4.43
N MET A 406 0.76 -19.06 5.09
CA MET A 406 1.23 -19.16 6.47
C MET A 406 2.66 -18.64 6.66
N VAL A 407 3.58 -19.05 5.77
CA VAL A 407 4.97 -18.58 5.76
C VAL A 407 5.02 -17.09 5.39
N GLY A 408 4.20 -16.66 4.43
CA GLY A 408 4.09 -15.26 4.01
C GLY A 408 3.64 -14.34 5.14
N LEU A 409 2.70 -14.79 5.97
CA LEU A 409 2.28 -14.03 7.16
C LEU A 409 3.44 -13.82 8.14
N HIS A 410 4.37 -14.76 8.27
CA HIS A 410 5.56 -14.60 9.13
C HIS A 410 6.56 -13.53 8.65
N ILE A 411 6.47 -13.06 7.41
CA ILE A 411 7.34 -12.00 6.88
C ILE A 411 6.96 -10.63 7.47
N PHE A 412 5.69 -10.44 7.83
CA PHE A 412 5.18 -9.19 8.38
C PHE A 412 5.42 -9.11 9.90
N PRO A 413 5.44 -7.91 10.50
CA PRO A 413 5.62 -7.77 11.95
C PRO A 413 4.40 -8.28 12.73
N PRO A 414 4.58 -8.82 13.96
CA PRO A 414 3.49 -9.47 14.65
C PRO A 414 2.25 -8.68 15.00
N GLN A 415 2.44 -7.39 15.11
CA GLN A 415 1.42 -6.43 15.45
C GLN A 415 0.51 -6.13 14.25
N ALA A 416 0.88 -6.53 13.03
CA ALA A 416 0.12 -6.24 11.81
C ALA A 416 -1.01 -7.24 11.54
N TRP A 417 -1.01 -8.42 12.18
CA TRP A 417 -1.97 -9.48 11.87
C TRP A 417 -3.20 -9.41 12.78
N LYS A 418 -4.36 -9.59 12.17
CA LYS A 418 -5.62 -9.89 12.85
C LYS A 418 -6.07 -11.30 12.50
N MET A 419 -6.93 -11.87 13.34
CA MET A 419 -7.55 -13.18 13.08
C MET A 419 -8.27 -13.23 11.72
N ALA A 420 -8.79 -12.09 11.23
CA ALA A 420 -9.41 -11.98 9.91
C ALA A 420 -8.43 -12.22 8.74
N ASP A 421 -7.15 -11.89 8.90
CA ASP A 421 -6.12 -12.10 7.87
C ASP A 421 -5.73 -13.59 7.74
N VAL A 422 -5.93 -14.35 8.82
CA VAL A 422 -5.73 -15.81 8.87
C VAL A 422 -6.89 -16.57 8.22
N LEU A 423 -8.09 -15.96 8.18
CA LEU A 423 -9.32 -16.59 7.66
C LEU A 423 -9.17 -16.99 6.17
N HIS A 424 -8.66 -16.09 5.34
CA HIS A 424 -8.45 -16.35 3.91
C HIS A 424 -7.29 -17.32 3.66
N SER A 425 -6.26 -17.29 4.51
CA SER A 425 -4.95 -17.83 4.16
C SER A 425 -4.69 -19.26 4.56
N ALA A 426 -5.14 -19.68 5.74
CA ALA A 426 -5.00 -21.06 6.17
C ALA A 426 -6.34 -21.75 6.35
N TYR A 427 -7.37 -21.03 6.80
CA TYR A 427 -8.65 -21.66 7.09
C TYR A 427 -9.41 -22.06 5.82
N TYR A 428 -9.51 -21.17 4.83
CA TYR A 428 -10.20 -21.46 3.57
C TYR A 428 -9.49 -22.54 2.72
N TYR A 429 -8.19 -22.38 2.47
CA TYR A 429 -7.44 -23.38 1.71
C TYR A 429 -7.31 -24.70 2.48
N GLY A 430 -7.17 -24.65 3.80
CA GLY A 430 -7.09 -25.82 4.65
C GLY A 430 -8.39 -26.62 4.70
N ILE A 431 -9.55 -25.96 4.80
CA ILE A 431 -10.84 -26.67 4.75
C ILE A 431 -11.14 -27.21 3.35
N GLY A 432 -10.71 -26.49 2.30
CA GLY A 432 -10.72 -26.99 0.93
C GLY A 432 -9.91 -28.27 0.79
N LEU A 433 -8.70 -28.31 1.37
CA LEU A 433 -7.85 -29.50 1.40
C LEU A 433 -8.56 -30.67 2.11
N SER A 434 -9.20 -30.41 3.26
CA SER A 434 -10.02 -31.41 3.95
C SER A 434 -11.16 -31.96 3.10
N ALA A 435 -11.88 -31.10 2.37
CA ALA A 435 -12.96 -31.54 1.50
C ALA A 435 -12.45 -32.49 0.40
N VAL A 436 -11.36 -32.11 -0.27
CA VAL A 436 -10.75 -32.94 -1.34
C VAL A 436 -10.17 -34.24 -0.76
N ALA A 437 -9.54 -34.19 0.41
CA ALA A 437 -8.98 -35.37 1.07
C ALA A 437 -10.07 -36.36 1.51
N VAL A 438 -11.18 -35.86 2.06
CA VAL A 438 -12.34 -36.68 2.44
C VAL A 438 -12.99 -37.32 1.22
N GLU A 439 -13.16 -36.56 0.12
CA GLU A 439 -13.63 -37.08 -1.16
C GLU A 439 -12.72 -38.21 -1.68
N ALA A 440 -11.42 -37.98 -1.71
CA ALA A 440 -10.43 -38.97 -2.16
C ALA A 440 -10.44 -40.25 -1.29
N ALA A 441 -10.57 -40.10 0.03
CA ALA A 441 -10.61 -41.22 0.97
C ALA A 441 -11.92 -42.03 0.87
N THR A 442 -13.03 -41.36 0.60
CA THR A 442 -14.37 -41.99 0.55
C THR A 442 -14.76 -42.49 -0.83
N PHE A 443 -13.97 -42.20 -1.87
CA PHE A 443 -14.24 -42.61 -3.26
C PHE A 443 -14.43 -44.13 -3.44
N ARG A 444 -13.80 -44.95 -2.59
CA ARG A 444 -13.91 -46.43 -2.63
C ARG A 444 -15.11 -46.99 -1.86
N LEU A 445 -15.81 -46.16 -1.08
CA LEU A 445 -16.93 -46.60 -0.25
C LEU A 445 -18.21 -46.74 -1.10
N SER A 446 -19.12 -47.62 -0.68
CA SER A 446 -20.44 -47.70 -1.30
C SER A 446 -21.19 -46.39 -1.12
N ARG A 447 -22.06 -46.03 -2.09
CA ARG A 447 -22.91 -44.82 -2.03
C ARG A 447 -23.57 -44.57 -0.66
N PRO A 448 -24.23 -45.56 0.00
CA PRO A 448 -24.86 -45.31 1.29
C PRO A 448 -23.86 -45.00 2.40
N LEU A 449 -22.71 -45.68 2.43
CA LEU A 449 -21.67 -45.44 3.43
C LEU A 449 -21.00 -44.07 3.22
N ARG A 450 -20.79 -43.68 1.96
CA ARG A 450 -20.26 -42.36 1.60
C ARG A 450 -21.20 -41.22 2.00
N LEU A 451 -22.50 -41.36 1.73
CA LEU A 451 -23.51 -40.40 2.19
C LEU A 451 -23.59 -40.33 3.72
N ALA A 452 -23.45 -41.47 4.42
CA ALA A 452 -23.41 -41.49 5.87
C ALA A 452 -22.20 -40.71 6.43
N VAL A 453 -21.00 -40.90 5.85
CA VAL A 453 -19.80 -40.16 6.25
C VAL A 453 -19.98 -38.66 6.06
N TYR A 454 -20.48 -38.20 4.90
CA TYR A 454 -20.72 -36.78 4.67
C TYR A 454 -21.80 -36.22 5.59
N GLY A 455 -22.89 -36.97 5.78
CA GLY A 455 -23.95 -36.62 6.71
C GLY A 455 -23.44 -36.46 8.14
N THR A 456 -22.56 -37.34 8.61
CA THR A 456 -21.95 -37.22 9.95
C THR A 456 -21.04 -36.00 10.05
N ILE A 457 -20.14 -35.76 9.08
CA ILE A 457 -19.24 -34.60 9.11
C ILE A 457 -20.03 -33.29 9.13
N LEU A 458 -21.05 -33.17 8.28
CA LEU A 458 -21.93 -32.00 8.21
C LEU A 458 -22.77 -31.84 9.48
N LEU A 459 -23.31 -32.93 10.03
CA LEU A 459 -24.12 -32.90 11.25
C LEU A 459 -23.29 -32.42 12.45
N VAL A 460 -22.07 -32.95 12.64
CA VAL A 460 -21.17 -32.52 13.72
C VAL A 460 -20.75 -31.06 13.51
N GLY A 461 -20.47 -30.66 12.27
CA GLY A 461 -20.17 -29.26 11.92
C GLY A 461 -21.33 -28.32 12.24
N PHE A 462 -22.56 -28.73 11.95
CA PHE A 462 -23.78 -27.98 12.26
C PHE A 462 -24.04 -27.89 13.76
N ILE A 463 -23.89 -28.98 14.52
CA ILE A 463 -24.02 -28.96 15.98
C ILE A 463 -22.99 -28.01 16.61
N SER A 464 -21.74 -28.07 16.14
CA SER A 464 -20.68 -27.16 16.55
C SER A 464 -21.02 -25.70 16.24
N PHE A 465 -21.54 -25.42 15.04
CA PHE A 465 -21.98 -24.09 14.64
C PHE A 465 -23.14 -23.56 15.50
N VAL A 466 -24.18 -24.37 15.75
CA VAL A 466 -25.32 -23.98 16.60
C VAL A 466 -24.88 -23.66 18.03
N ARG A 467 -23.86 -24.35 18.55
CA ARG A 467 -23.28 -24.01 19.85
C ARG A 467 -22.59 -22.66 19.88
N LEU A 468 -22.07 -22.17 18.75
CA LEU A 468 -21.28 -20.93 18.65
C LEU A 468 -22.03 -19.76 18.00
N ILE A 469 -23.24 -20.00 17.48
CA ILE A 469 -24.02 -19.00 16.75
C ILE A 469 -24.28 -17.75 17.58
N HIS A 470 -24.52 -17.90 18.89
CA HIS A 470 -24.79 -16.79 19.77
C HIS A 470 -23.59 -15.85 19.96
N LEU A 471 -22.35 -16.37 19.86
CA LEU A 471 -21.12 -15.58 19.89
C LEU A 471 -20.87 -14.86 18.55
N SER A 472 -21.24 -15.49 17.44
CA SER A 472 -21.03 -14.90 16.09
C SER A 472 -22.07 -13.84 15.74
N PHE A 473 -23.32 -14.00 16.21
CA PHE A 473 -24.42 -13.09 15.89
C PHE A 473 -24.85 -12.22 17.07
N GLY A 474 -24.29 -12.41 18.27
CA GLY A 474 -24.66 -11.63 19.46
C GLY A 474 -26.11 -11.85 19.93
N SER A 475 -26.70 -13.01 19.62
CA SER A 475 -28.14 -13.25 19.82
C SER A 475 -28.57 -13.37 21.29
N GLN A 476 -27.63 -13.66 22.20
CA GLN A 476 -27.89 -13.82 23.63
C GLN A 476 -26.89 -12.97 24.43
N ALA A 477 -27.38 -12.39 25.53
CA ALA A 477 -26.53 -11.68 26.47
C ALA A 477 -25.80 -12.68 27.39
N TRP A 478 -24.51 -12.44 27.63
CA TRP A 478 -23.69 -13.22 28.54
C TRP A 478 -23.39 -12.43 29.82
N SER A 479 -23.41 -13.13 30.96
CA SER A 479 -22.79 -12.63 32.19
C SER A 479 -21.33 -13.11 32.30
N MET A 480 -20.56 -12.48 33.18
CA MET A 480 -19.19 -12.92 33.51
C MET A 480 -19.15 -14.42 33.87
N THR A 481 -20.15 -14.91 34.60
CA THR A 481 -20.23 -16.33 34.99
C THR A 481 -20.57 -17.26 33.83
N ASP A 482 -21.27 -16.78 32.80
CA ASP A 482 -21.56 -17.57 31.60
C ASP A 482 -20.31 -17.69 30.72
N CYS A 483 -19.53 -16.61 30.63
CA CYS A 483 -18.22 -16.61 29.97
C CYS A 483 -17.22 -17.55 30.66
N GLU A 484 -17.09 -17.46 31.99
CA GLU A 484 -16.20 -18.35 32.75
C GLU A 484 -16.62 -19.81 32.66
N ARG A 485 -17.93 -20.10 32.62
CA ARG A 485 -18.46 -21.44 32.39
C ARG A 485 -18.19 -21.94 30.97
N ALA A 486 -18.16 -21.04 29.99
CA ALA A 486 -17.87 -21.41 28.62
C ALA A 486 -16.42 -21.88 28.47
N ASN A 487 -15.41 -21.22 29.06
CA ASN A 487 -13.97 -21.61 29.10
C ASN A 487 -13.33 -22.17 27.80
N PHE A 488 -14.01 -22.09 26.65
CA PHE A 488 -13.66 -22.80 25.40
C PHE A 488 -12.76 -21.97 24.48
N PHE A 489 -12.76 -20.66 24.68
CA PHE A 489 -11.97 -19.67 23.96
C PHE A 489 -11.36 -18.78 25.04
N ASN A 490 -10.09 -18.43 24.93
CA ASN A 490 -9.37 -17.58 25.89
C ASN A 490 -9.97 -16.16 25.90
N MET A 491 -11.20 -16.03 26.39
CA MET A 491 -12.05 -14.84 26.36
C MET A 491 -11.78 -14.01 27.61
N ASP A 492 -11.68 -12.71 27.42
CA ASP A 492 -11.63 -11.75 28.52
C ASP A 492 -13.03 -11.63 29.16
N CYS A 493 -13.29 -12.48 30.14
CA CYS A 493 -14.59 -12.54 30.81
C CYS A 493 -14.88 -11.32 31.71
N GLN A 494 -13.86 -10.51 32.05
CA GLN A 494 -14.02 -9.35 32.93
C GLN A 494 -14.89 -8.24 32.31
N ARG A 495 -15.05 -8.27 30.98
CA ARG A 495 -15.82 -7.26 30.25
C ARG A 495 -17.33 -7.53 30.25
N PHE A 496 -17.76 -8.74 30.59
CA PHE A 496 -19.18 -9.05 30.73
C PHE A 496 -19.72 -8.60 32.09
N PRO A 497 -21.00 -8.20 32.18
CA PRO A 497 -21.58 -7.79 33.45
C PRO A 497 -21.55 -8.95 34.46
N ARG A 498 -21.12 -8.67 35.70
CA ARG A 498 -21.09 -9.66 36.80
C ARG A 498 -22.46 -10.20 37.16
N ARG A 499 -23.52 -9.40 36.94
CA ARG A 499 -24.91 -9.78 37.18
C ARG A 499 -25.73 -9.57 35.91
N PRO A 500 -26.65 -10.49 35.58
CA PRO A 500 -27.58 -10.29 34.47
C PRO A 500 -28.36 -8.99 34.65
N VAL A 501 -28.64 -8.30 33.54
CA VAL A 501 -29.41 -7.05 33.53
C VAL A 501 -30.79 -7.31 34.13
N ALA A 502 -31.14 -6.58 35.19
CA ALA A 502 -32.44 -6.71 35.83
C ALA A 502 -33.49 -5.90 35.06
N GLU A 503 -34.47 -6.58 34.47
CA GLU A 503 -35.65 -5.97 33.87
C GLU A 503 -36.66 -5.56 34.96
N ASN A 504 -36.34 -4.50 35.71
CA ASN A 504 -37.32 -3.88 36.59
C ASN A 504 -38.02 -2.73 35.85
N GLY A 505 -39.10 -3.06 35.12
CA GLY A 505 -40.14 -2.14 34.63
C GLY A 505 -39.70 -0.76 34.08
N THR A 506 -39.95 -0.51 32.79
CA THR A 506 -39.67 0.73 32.02
C THR A 506 -38.21 1.16 31.87
N LEU A 507 -37.30 0.78 32.78
CA LEU A 507 -35.87 1.13 32.70
C LEU A 507 -34.99 -0.10 32.96
N LEU A 508 -34.04 -0.35 32.06
CA LEU A 508 -32.98 -1.35 32.21
C LEU A 508 -31.87 -0.76 33.07
N THR A 509 -31.39 -1.51 34.07
CA THR A 509 -30.28 -1.08 34.94
C THR A 509 -29.05 -1.95 34.69
N VAL A 510 -27.96 -1.32 34.22
CA VAL A 510 -26.64 -1.96 34.06
C VAL A 510 -25.70 -1.41 35.13
N TYR A 511 -24.90 -2.28 35.74
CA TYR A 511 -23.87 -1.87 36.69
C TYR A 511 -22.57 -1.61 35.93
N VAL A 512 -22.16 -0.35 35.90
CA VAL A 512 -20.95 0.12 35.22
C VAL A 512 -19.82 0.18 36.24
N GLU A 513 -18.75 -0.58 36.00
CA GLU A 513 -17.52 -0.45 36.78
C GLU A 513 -16.74 0.78 36.29
N LEU A 514 -16.56 1.73 37.19
CA LEU A 514 -15.59 2.82 37.07
C LEU A 514 -14.45 2.54 38.07
N PRO A 515 -13.25 3.10 37.84
CA PRO A 515 -12.15 2.86 38.75
C PRO A 515 -12.48 3.15 40.22
N GLY A 516 -12.31 2.12 41.07
CA GLY A 516 -12.59 2.17 42.49
C GLY A 516 -14.07 2.13 42.92
N LYS A 517 -15.06 2.22 42.02
CA LYS A 517 -16.51 2.21 42.37
C LYS A 517 -17.42 1.65 41.26
N THR A 518 -18.41 0.85 41.65
CA THR A 518 -19.47 0.37 40.73
C THR A 518 -20.69 1.31 40.78
N HIS A 519 -21.10 1.83 39.63
CA HIS A 519 -22.24 2.75 39.52
C HIS A 519 -23.41 2.11 38.74
N PRO A 520 -24.66 2.18 39.26
CA PRO A 520 -25.83 1.75 38.50
C PRO A 520 -26.18 2.80 37.44
N PHE A 521 -26.19 2.39 36.17
CA PHE A 521 -26.61 3.20 35.03
C PHE A 521 -27.96 2.69 34.51
N LYS A 522 -28.95 3.60 34.39
CA LYS A 522 -30.32 3.26 33.98
C LYS A 522 -30.64 3.87 32.63
N TYR A 523 -31.29 3.11 31.75
CA TYR A 523 -31.72 3.58 30.44
C TYR A 523 -33.04 2.93 30.01
N ALA A 524 -33.74 3.53 29.06
CA ALA A 524 -34.99 2.99 28.52
C ALA A 524 -34.72 1.90 27.48
N PRO A 525 -35.56 0.83 27.41
CA PRO A 525 -35.49 -0.18 26.35
C PRO A 525 -35.53 0.48 24.96
N GLY A 526 -34.64 0.09 24.05
CA GLY A 526 -34.48 0.69 22.72
C GLY A 526 -33.50 1.88 22.66
N GLY A 527 -32.97 2.33 23.80
CA GLY A 527 -31.96 3.38 23.93
C GLY A 527 -30.53 2.85 24.13
N GLU A 528 -30.27 1.58 23.85
CA GLU A 528 -29.01 0.88 24.16
C GLU A 528 -27.80 1.56 23.52
N ALA A 529 -27.90 1.95 22.24
CA ALA A 529 -26.80 2.61 21.53
C ALA A 529 -26.42 3.97 22.15
N GLN A 530 -27.42 4.73 22.62
CA GLN A 530 -27.19 6.01 23.31
C GLN A 530 -26.64 5.79 24.73
N ALA A 531 -27.16 4.78 25.43
CA ALA A 531 -26.65 4.35 26.72
C ALA A 531 -25.18 3.91 26.64
N ASP A 532 -24.83 3.13 25.62
CA ASP A 532 -23.46 2.70 25.33
C ASP A 532 -22.56 3.89 25.01
N GLN A 533 -23.02 4.84 24.18
CA GLN A 533 -22.27 6.08 23.93
C GLN A 533 -22.05 6.88 25.22
N HIS A 534 -23.07 7.04 26.06
CA HIS A 534 -22.97 7.79 27.31
C HIS A 534 -22.05 7.10 28.32
N VAL A 535 -22.17 5.79 28.47
CA VAL A 535 -21.31 5.02 29.37
C VAL A 535 -19.90 4.91 28.82
N ALA A 536 -19.70 4.82 27.51
CA ALA A 536 -18.38 4.90 26.88
C ALA A 536 -17.76 6.26 27.12
N VAL A 537 -18.51 7.37 26.99
CA VAL A 537 -18.04 8.72 27.33
C VAL A 537 -17.72 8.83 28.82
N LEU A 538 -18.56 8.30 29.72
CA LEU A 538 -18.33 8.29 31.17
C LEU A 538 -17.12 7.46 31.58
N LYS A 539 -16.99 6.24 31.05
CA LYS A 539 -15.82 5.38 31.26
C LYS A 539 -14.59 6.07 30.71
N HIS A 540 -14.63 6.54 29.47
CA HIS A 540 -13.52 7.22 28.83
C HIS A 540 -13.10 8.46 29.63
N ALA A 541 -14.04 9.29 30.07
CA ALA A 541 -13.74 10.45 30.90
C ALA A 541 -13.13 10.05 32.26
N THR A 542 -13.66 9.02 32.92
CA THR A 542 -13.15 8.59 34.24
C THR A 542 -11.79 7.89 34.14
N PHE A 543 -11.61 6.99 33.17
CA PHE A 543 -10.32 6.37 32.87
C PHE A 543 -9.30 7.40 32.38
N GLN A 544 -9.71 8.41 31.60
CA GLN A 544 -8.83 9.52 31.24
C GLN A 544 -8.43 10.33 32.47
N LEU A 545 -9.36 10.63 33.38
CA LEU A 545 -9.06 11.34 34.61
C LEU A 545 -8.11 10.55 35.51
N GLU A 546 -8.29 9.24 35.63
CA GLU A 546 -7.42 8.41 36.44
C GLU A 546 -6.08 8.12 35.77
N ALA A 547 -6.06 7.85 34.46
CA ALA A 547 -4.83 7.77 33.69
C ALA A 547 -4.05 9.09 33.73
N ARG A 548 -4.72 10.25 33.69
CA ARG A 548 -4.10 11.56 33.92
C ARG A 548 -3.54 11.68 35.34
N LYS A 549 -4.22 11.16 36.36
CA LYS A 549 -3.73 11.15 37.76
C LYS A 549 -2.53 10.22 37.95
N VAL A 550 -2.52 9.07 37.28
CA VAL A 550 -1.49 8.02 37.44
C VAL A 550 -0.26 8.28 36.55
N THR A 551 -0.46 8.80 35.34
CA THR A 551 0.62 9.03 34.35
C THR A 551 0.99 10.49 34.18
N GLY A 552 0.23 11.41 34.79
CA GLY A 552 0.34 12.83 34.52
C GLY A 552 -0.17 13.27 33.15
N SER A 553 -0.58 12.36 32.25
CA SER A 553 -0.83 12.66 30.82
C SER A 553 -2.06 12.02 30.20
N GLY A 554 -2.80 12.78 29.40
CA GLY A 554 -3.95 12.28 28.65
C GLY A 554 -3.52 11.53 27.38
N ARG A 555 -3.34 10.21 27.46
CA ARG A 555 -3.04 9.38 26.27
C ARG A 555 -4.30 8.70 25.75
N PHE A 556 -4.82 9.15 24.59
CA PHE A 556 -5.28 8.34 23.45
C PHE A 556 -5.71 9.27 22.31
N HIS A 557 -5.13 9.08 21.12
CA HIS A 557 -5.64 9.46 19.80
C HIS A 557 -6.51 10.71 19.65
N ARG A 558 -5.90 11.84 19.97
CA ARG A 558 -5.93 13.07 19.18
C ARG A 558 -4.68 13.77 19.66
N ALA A 559 -3.69 13.98 18.81
CA ALA A 559 -2.73 15.02 19.16
C ALA A 559 -3.59 16.28 19.19
N LEU A 560 -4.05 16.70 20.37
CA LEU A 560 -4.84 17.91 20.47
C LEU A 560 -3.86 19.05 20.18
N SER A 561 -4.24 19.94 19.27
CA SER A 561 -3.49 21.19 19.14
C SER A 561 -3.48 21.86 20.51
N THR A 562 -2.30 22.15 21.05
CA THR A 562 -2.18 23.04 22.19
C THR A 562 -2.70 24.40 21.72
N PRO A 563 -3.44 25.14 22.56
CA PRO A 563 -3.81 26.50 22.21
C PRO A 563 -2.56 27.27 21.78
N ALA A 564 -2.58 27.85 20.59
CA ALA A 564 -1.46 28.65 20.11
C ALA A 564 -1.26 29.85 21.06
N ILE A 565 0.00 30.14 21.38
CA ILE A 565 0.33 31.28 22.24
C ILE A 565 -0.04 32.58 21.52
N THR A 566 -0.68 33.52 22.23
CA THR A 566 -1.07 34.81 21.65
C THR A 566 0.10 35.80 21.64
N ASN A 567 0.10 36.77 20.73
CA ASN A 567 1.13 37.84 20.69
C ASN A 567 1.28 38.59 22.03
N LYS A 568 0.19 38.73 22.81
CA LYS A 568 0.22 39.35 24.13
C LYS A 568 0.96 38.48 25.14
N GLU A 569 0.70 37.17 25.15
CA GLU A 569 1.39 36.22 26.03
C GLU A 569 2.87 36.09 25.65
N ILE A 570 3.19 36.16 24.35
CA ILE A 570 4.58 36.23 23.88
C ILE A 570 5.27 37.46 24.47
N GLY A 571 4.70 38.66 24.31
CA GLY A 571 5.29 39.88 24.84
C GLY A 571 5.46 39.87 26.36
N GLN A 572 4.51 39.25 27.09
CA GLN A 572 4.65 39.04 28.54
C GLN A 572 5.79 38.07 28.87
N TRP A 573 5.91 36.95 28.14
CA TRP A 573 6.96 35.98 28.36
C TRP A 573 8.36 36.55 28.06
N GLN A 574 8.52 37.27 26.95
CA GLN A 574 9.78 37.95 26.63
C GLN A 574 10.18 38.93 27.74
N LYS A 575 9.22 39.71 28.23
CA LYS A 575 9.44 40.62 29.36
C LYS A 575 9.85 39.87 30.63
N GLU A 576 9.16 38.78 30.98
CA GLU A 576 9.53 37.94 32.14
C GLU A 576 10.97 37.43 32.05
N VAL A 577 11.42 37.02 30.87
CA VAL A 577 12.80 36.54 30.65
C VAL A 577 13.81 37.67 30.76
N ILE A 578 13.53 38.83 30.18
CA ILE A 578 14.41 40.01 30.24
C ILE A 578 14.51 40.56 31.67
N ASP A 579 13.38 40.75 32.35
CA ASP A 579 13.34 41.25 33.72
C ASP A 579 14.13 40.32 34.66
N ALA A 580 13.98 38.99 34.49
CA ALA A 580 14.75 38.00 35.26
C ALA A 580 16.26 38.04 34.96
N ALA A 581 16.64 38.34 33.72
CA ALA A 581 18.04 38.51 33.33
C ALA A 581 18.64 39.77 33.96
N GLU A 582 17.95 40.91 33.89
CA GLU A 582 18.38 42.17 34.52
C GLU A 582 18.44 42.09 36.04
N GLU A 583 17.54 41.33 36.67
CA GLU A 583 17.60 41.06 38.11
C GLU A 583 18.81 40.22 38.48
N ARG A 584 19.14 39.17 37.71
CA ARG A 584 20.33 38.36 37.94
C ARG A 584 21.61 39.20 37.81
N GLU A 585 21.73 40.02 36.77
CA GLU A 585 22.92 40.89 36.60
C GLU A 585 23.05 41.91 37.74
N ARG A 586 21.94 42.45 38.24
CA ARG A 586 21.97 43.32 39.44
C ARG A 586 22.47 42.58 40.67
N ARG A 587 22.00 41.36 40.92
CA ARG A 587 22.49 40.55 42.05
C ARG A 587 23.98 40.23 41.93
N LEU A 588 24.45 39.87 40.74
CA LEU A 588 25.88 39.63 40.50
C LEU A 588 26.73 40.89 40.71
N ALA A 589 26.20 42.08 40.36
CA ALA A 589 26.87 43.35 40.62
C ALA A 589 26.89 43.70 42.12
N GLU A 590 25.83 43.37 42.87
CA GLU A 590 25.76 43.55 44.34
C GLU A 590 26.70 42.57 45.07
N GLU A 591 26.72 41.29 44.69
CA GLU A 591 27.62 40.26 45.24
C GLU A 591 29.10 40.56 44.91
N GLY A 592 29.37 41.13 43.73
CA GLY A 592 30.72 41.61 43.37
C GLY A 592 31.19 42.80 44.20
N GLN A 593 30.27 43.65 44.69
CA GLN A 593 30.60 44.77 45.58
C GLN A 593 30.78 44.34 47.04
N GLU A 594 30.02 43.36 47.54
CA GLU A 594 30.27 42.79 48.88
C GLU A 594 31.58 41.99 48.93
N GLY A 595 31.96 41.31 47.84
CA GLY A 595 33.26 40.62 47.73
C GLY A 595 34.45 41.59 47.75
N ASP A 596 34.34 42.74 47.10
CA ASP A 596 35.41 43.76 47.12
C ASP A 596 35.50 44.49 48.48
N GLU A 597 34.42 44.55 49.28
CA GLU A 597 34.47 45.07 50.67
C GLU A 597 35.00 44.05 51.69
N GLU A 598 34.89 42.74 51.44
CA GLU A 598 35.43 41.67 52.31
C GLU A 598 36.91 41.37 52.04
N TYR A 599 37.45 41.72 50.86
CA TYR A 599 38.87 41.57 50.51
C TYR A 599 39.78 42.74 50.96
N ASP A 600 39.22 43.86 51.42
CA ASP A 600 39.98 45.04 51.88
C ASP A 600 40.26 45.04 53.41
N GLU A 601 39.80 44.04 54.18
CA GLU A 601 40.03 43.96 55.65
C GLU A 601 40.98 42.82 56.12
N GLU A 602 41.39 41.90 55.26
CA GLU A 602 42.32 40.81 55.62
C GLU A 602 43.43 40.69 54.58
N ASP A 603 44.54 41.44 54.75
CA ASP A 603 45.92 41.03 54.42
C ASP A 603 46.90 42.23 54.47
N GLU A 604 47.14 42.77 55.67
CA GLU A 604 48.45 43.32 56.05
C GLU A 604 49.00 42.44 57.17
N GLU A 605 49.79 41.40 56.83
CA GLU A 605 50.98 40.97 57.60
C GLU A 605 51.69 39.76 56.95
N ASP A 606 53.01 39.93 56.79
CA ASP A 606 54.08 38.92 56.75
C ASP A 606 54.37 38.07 55.47
N GLU A 607 55.29 38.65 54.68
CA GLU A 607 56.65 38.15 54.38
C GLU A 607 56.98 36.63 54.28
N THR A 608 57.70 36.31 53.20
CA THR A 608 58.75 35.26 53.02
C THR A 608 58.26 33.79 52.95
N GLU A 609 58.75 32.85 52.12
CA GLU A 609 60.07 32.60 51.53
C GLU A 609 59.96 31.44 50.49
N ASN A 610 60.82 31.46 49.45
CA ASN A 610 61.58 30.36 48.81
C ASN A 610 60.97 29.13 48.07
N HIS A 611 61.52 28.97 46.84
CA HIS A 611 61.94 27.75 46.08
C HIS A 611 60.85 26.73 45.66
N GLU A 612 60.84 26.13 44.46
CA GLU A 612 61.96 25.50 43.74
C GLU A 612 61.57 25.19 42.26
N GLU A 613 62.59 25.09 41.39
CA GLU A 613 62.55 24.82 39.95
C GLU A 613 62.03 23.42 39.56
N THR A 614 61.57 23.24 38.32
CA THR A 614 62.19 22.25 37.40
C THR A 614 61.79 22.49 35.94
N ASP A 615 62.84 22.47 35.11
CA ASP A 615 62.93 22.64 33.67
C ASP A 615 62.22 21.59 32.80
N GLY A 616 62.05 21.91 31.50
CA GLY A 616 62.28 20.89 30.46
C GLY A 616 61.54 21.07 29.14
N ALA A 617 62.09 21.88 28.24
CA ALA A 617 61.69 22.00 26.84
C ALA A 617 62.02 20.75 25.97
N LEU A 618 61.33 20.60 24.82
CA LEU A 618 61.89 20.48 23.45
C LEU A 618 61.05 19.61 22.46
N LEU A 619 60.51 20.29 21.42
CA LEU A 619 60.76 20.15 19.96
C LEU A 619 60.57 18.83 19.14
N PHE A 620 60.08 19.05 17.89
CA PHE A 620 60.18 18.27 16.61
C PHE A 620 59.31 16.99 16.45
N SER A 621 58.68 16.59 15.32
CA SER A 621 58.58 16.98 13.90
C SER A 621 57.35 16.28 13.25
N PRO A 622 56.89 16.65 12.03
CA PRO A 622 55.83 15.95 11.30
C PRO A 622 56.39 14.94 10.26
N SER A 623 55.67 13.86 9.98
CA SER A 623 56.00 12.93 8.90
C SER A 623 54.89 12.83 7.84
N SER A 624 55.27 13.25 6.64
CA SER A 624 54.63 13.02 5.35
C SER A 624 54.84 11.59 4.86
N PHE A 625 53.85 11.01 4.19
CA PHE A 625 54.07 9.91 3.24
C PHE A 625 53.31 10.18 1.94
N SER A 626 54.06 10.20 0.83
CA SER A 626 53.57 10.27 -0.54
C SER A 626 54.02 9.04 -1.33
N ASN A 627 53.25 8.74 -2.39
CA ASN A 627 53.50 7.94 -3.60
C ASN A 627 52.91 6.53 -3.64
N SER A 628 51.98 6.30 -4.58
CA SER A 628 52.38 5.79 -5.90
C SER A 628 51.28 5.96 -6.97
N MET A 629 51.74 6.09 -8.21
CA MET A 629 51.03 6.34 -9.47
C MET A 629 50.16 5.20 -10.01
N ALA A 630 49.22 5.58 -10.89
CA ALA A 630 48.74 4.96 -12.15
C ALA A 630 47.20 5.13 -12.21
N GLN A 631 46.53 5.58 -13.27
CA GLN A 631 46.81 5.64 -14.70
C GLN A 631 45.83 6.63 -15.35
N CYS A 632 46.27 7.28 -16.42
CA CYS A 632 45.50 8.16 -17.29
C CYS A 632 44.41 7.40 -18.08
N THR A 633 43.18 7.93 -18.17
CA THR A 633 42.39 7.95 -19.43
C THR A 633 41.27 9.00 -19.42
N CYS A 634 41.19 9.73 -20.54
CA CYS A 634 40.24 10.76 -21.00
C CYS A 634 38.87 10.96 -20.30
N LYS A 635 38.65 12.18 -19.78
CA LYS A 635 37.31 12.79 -19.62
C LYS A 635 36.69 13.10 -20.99
N LYS A 636 35.55 12.48 -21.29
CA LYS A 636 34.58 13.00 -22.27
C LYS A 636 33.52 13.79 -21.51
N ASN A 637 33.40 15.08 -21.84
CA ASN A 637 32.24 15.92 -21.54
C ASN A 637 30.95 15.23 -21.99
N LYS A 638 29.94 15.11 -21.11
CA LYS A 638 28.53 14.99 -21.51
C LYS A 638 27.62 15.64 -20.47
N LYS A 639 27.11 16.82 -20.83
CA LYS A 639 25.80 17.33 -20.40
C LYS A 639 24.72 16.33 -20.82
N THR A 640 23.75 16.01 -19.96
CA THR A 640 22.37 15.60 -20.34
C THR A 640 21.51 15.60 -19.06
N SER A 641 20.55 16.50 -18.84
CA SER A 641 19.26 16.73 -19.53
C SER A 641 18.17 15.71 -19.14
N ASN A 642 17.11 16.23 -18.51
CA ASN A 642 15.84 15.59 -18.10
C ASN A 642 14.99 14.98 -19.25
N SER A 643 15.56 14.63 -20.40
CA SER A 643 14.84 14.12 -21.58
C SER A 643 14.62 12.60 -21.59
N SER A 644 15.24 11.83 -20.67
CA SER A 644 15.37 10.37 -20.78
C SER A 644 14.08 9.57 -20.57
N CYS A 645 13.14 10.00 -19.72
CA CYS A 645 11.93 9.19 -19.43
C CYS A 645 10.83 9.37 -20.48
N LEU A 646 10.55 10.62 -20.87
CA LEU A 646 9.58 10.93 -21.92
C LEU A 646 10.06 10.38 -23.27
N MET A 647 11.36 10.49 -23.58
CA MET A 647 11.93 9.87 -24.79
C MET A 647 11.84 8.34 -24.75
N LYS A 648 11.91 7.68 -23.60
CA LYS A 648 11.75 6.22 -23.51
C LYS A 648 10.31 5.79 -23.75
N VAL A 649 9.32 6.51 -23.21
CA VAL A 649 7.91 6.22 -23.47
C VAL A 649 7.54 6.52 -24.91
N PHE A 650 7.96 7.68 -25.44
CA PHE A 650 7.79 7.98 -26.86
C PHE A 650 8.53 6.98 -27.73
N PHE A 651 9.73 6.53 -27.36
CA PHE A 651 10.46 5.50 -28.10
C PHE A 651 9.73 4.15 -28.07
N VAL A 652 9.16 3.74 -26.94
CA VAL A 652 8.37 2.49 -26.86
C VAL A 652 7.07 2.61 -27.65
N LEU A 653 6.35 3.73 -27.55
CA LEU A 653 5.11 3.95 -28.31
C LEU A 653 5.38 4.09 -29.81
N THR A 654 6.45 4.79 -30.21
CA THR A 654 6.87 4.86 -31.62
C THR A 654 7.42 3.53 -32.11
N LEU A 655 8.11 2.75 -31.27
CA LEU A 655 8.53 1.39 -31.62
C LEU A 655 7.32 0.48 -31.80
N LEU A 656 6.35 0.49 -30.89
CA LEU A 656 5.12 -0.28 -31.01
C LEU A 656 4.30 0.16 -32.23
N ALA A 657 4.19 1.47 -32.48
CA ALA A 657 3.54 1.99 -33.68
C ALA A 657 4.30 1.63 -34.96
N ALA A 658 5.64 1.67 -34.96
CA ALA A 658 6.47 1.29 -36.10
C ALA A 658 6.44 -0.22 -36.35
N VAL A 659 6.40 -1.03 -35.29
CA VAL A 659 6.20 -2.48 -35.36
C VAL A 659 4.81 -2.78 -35.89
N PHE A 660 3.77 -2.12 -35.38
CA PHE A 660 2.40 -2.28 -35.86
C PHE A 660 2.26 -1.88 -37.33
N VAL A 661 2.74 -0.70 -37.72
CA VAL A 661 2.76 -0.23 -39.12
C VAL A 661 3.63 -1.13 -40.00
N GLY A 662 4.75 -1.64 -39.46
CA GLY A 662 5.63 -2.59 -40.14
C GLY A 662 4.91 -3.91 -40.43
N PHE A 663 4.30 -4.51 -39.42
CA PHE A 663 3.49 -5.71 -39.59
C PHE A 663 2.29 -5.46 -40.51
N ASP A 664 1.60 -4.34 -40.39
CA ASP A 664 0.48 -3.96 -41.25
C ASP A 664 0.89 -3.87 -42.74
N ARG A 665 2.10 -3.37 -43.02
CA ARG A 665 2.66 -3.32 -44.39
C ARG A 665 3.07 -4.69 -44.94
N VAL A 666 3.48 -5.61 -44.09
CA VAL A 666 3.90 -6.97 -44.50
C VAL A 666 2.71 -7.92 -44.51
N MET A 667 1.61 -7.59 -43.82
CA MET A 667 0.41 -8.42 -43.70
C MET A 667 -0.14 -8.95 -45.04
N PRO A 668 -0.17 -8.17 -46.14
CA PRO A 668 -0.61 -8.69 -47.43
C PRO A 668 0.23 -9.84 -48.01
N GLN A 669 1.46 -10.03 -47.55
CA GLN A 669 2.34 -11.14 -47.97
C GLN A 669 1.94 -12.47 -47.35
N PHE A 670 1.12 -12.44 -46.29
CA PHE A 670 0.66 -13.62 -45.56
C PHE A 670 -0.77 -14.05 -45.95
N TYR A 671 -1.40 -13.33 -46.90
CA TYR A 671 -2.70 -13.72 -47.42
C TYR A 671 -2.57 -14.96 -48.29
N LEU A 672 -3.27 -16.00 -47.91
CA LEU A 672 -3.37 -17.27 -48.63
C LEU A 672 -4.51 -17.24 -49.64
N PHE A 673 -5.64 -16.62 -49.29
CA PHE A 673 -6.86 -16.68 -50.09
C PHE A 673 -6.96 -15.48 -51.04
N ASP A 674 -7.37 -15.75 -52.28
CA ASP A 674 -7.76 -14.70 -53.23
C ASP A 674 -9.29 -14.59 -53.28
N GLN A 675 -9.81 -13.39 -53.01
CA GLN A 675 -11.25 -13.11 -53.03
C GLN A 675 -11.92 -13.47 -54.38
N ASN A 676 -11.20 -13.35 -55.50
CA ASN A 676 -11.74 -13.70 -56.82
C ASN A 676 -11.84 -15.21 -57.02
N VAL A 677 -10.91 -15.98 -56.44
CA VAL A 677 -10.96 -17.45 -56.44
C VAL A 677 -12.13 -17.91 -55.58
N LEU A 678 -12.31 -17.34 -54.39
CA LEU A 678 -13.46 -17.60 -53.52
C LEU A 678 -14.79 -17.29 -54.25
N HIS A 679 -14.87 -16.16 -54.94
CA HIS A 679 -16.04 -15.78 -55.74
C HIS A 679 -16.32 -16.75 -56.89
N THR A 680 -15.27 -17.21 -57.57
CA THR A 680 -15.38 -18.19 -58.66
C THR A 680 -15.85 -19.55 -58.14
N VAL A 681 -15.32 -20.01 -57.00
CA VAL A 681 -15.75 -21.27 -56.35
C VAL A 681 -17.20 -21.18 -55.91
N ALA A 682 -17.61 -20.04 -55.32
CA ALA A 682 -19.00 -19.79 -54.95
C ALA A 682 -19.93 -19.85 -56.17
N LYS A 683 -19.65 -19.08 -57.23
CA LYS A 683 -20.46 -19.07 -58.47
C LYS A 683 -20.56 -20.43 -59.12
N ARG A 684 -19.45 -21.16 -59.23
CA ARG A 684 -19.41 -22.52 -59.80
C ARG A 684 -20.33 -23.49 -59.04
N ASN A 685 -20.44 -23.34 -57.73
CA ASN A 685 -21.30 -24.19 -56.90
C ASN A 685 -22.76 -23.72 -56.92
N ILE A 686 -23.02 -22.42 -56.98
CA ILE A 686 -24.36 -21.85 -57.21
C ILE A 686 -24.93 -22.39 -58.52
N ASP A 687 -24.19 -22.35 -59.62
CA ASP A 687 -24.65 -22.80 -60.95
C ASP A 687 -25.01 -24.30 -60.98
N LYS A 688 -24.39 -25.11 -60.13
CA LYS A 688 -24.56 -26.57 -60.09
C LYS A 688 -25.58 -27.04 -59.06
N TYR A 689 -25.69 -26.35 -57.94
CA TYR A 689 -26.38 -26.83 -56.74
C TYR A 689 -27.40 -25.84 -56.19
N SER A 690 -27.88 -24.89 -56.99
CA SER A 690 -28.86 -23.85 -56.59
C SER A 690 -30.16 -24.37 -55.97
N HIS A 691 -30.47 -25.67 -56.09
CA HIS A 691 -31.68 -26.29 -55.56
C HIS A 691 -31.49 -27.00 -54.21
N ASP A 692 -30.25 -27.13 -53.71
CA ASP A 692 -29.94 -27.74 -52.41
C ASP A 692 -28.81 -26.97 -51.71
N SER A 693 -29.21 -26.07 -50.81
CA SER A 693 -28.30 -25.13 -50.15
C SER A 693 -27.30 -25.82 -49.23
N ARG A 694 -27.70 -26.92 -48.58
CA ARG A 694 -26.80 -27.67 -47.69
C ARG A 694 -25.75 -28.41 -48.51
N LEU A 695 -26.15 -29.05 -49.61
CA LEU A 695 -25.22 -29.70 -50.53
C LEU A 695 -24.28 -28.67 -51.17
N MET A 696 -24.80 -27.51 -51.59
CA MET A 696 -24.01 -26.42 -52.14
C MET A 696 -22.92 -25.95 -51.16
N ILE A 697 -23.28 -25.67 -49.90
CA ILE A 697 -22.34 -25.23 -48.86
C ILE A 697 -21.26 -26.29 -48.60
N GLN A 698 -21.64 -27.57 -48.53
CA GLN A 698 -20.68 -28.67 -48.38
C GLN A 698 -19.74 -28.77 -49.59
N LYS A 699 -20.25 -28.59 -50.81
CA LYS A 699 -19.44 -28.62 -52.04
C LYS A 699 -18.54 -27.40 -52.18
N VAL A 700 -18.95 -26.23 -51.69
CA VAL A 700 -18.06 -25.07 -51.55
C VAL A 700 -16.89 -25.40 -50.65
N ALA A 701 -17.13 -25.97 -49.46
CA ALA A 701 -16.05 -26.36 -48.54
C ALA A 701 -15.10 -27.40 -49.16
N GLU A 702 -15.64 -28.44 -49.83
CA GLU A 702 -14.82 -29.45 -50.54
C GLU A 702 -13.99 -28.85 -51.68
N ASP A 703 -14.56 -27.92 -52.44
CA ASP A 703 -13.87 -27.28 -53.54
C ASP A 703 -12.81 -26.29 -53.05
N LEU A 704 -13.03 -25.62 -51.91
CA LEU A 704 -12.02 -24.79 -51.27
C LEU A 704 -10.86 -25.62 -50.72
N GLU A 705 -11.11 -26.81 -50.15
CA GLU A 705 -10.03 -27.71 -49.72
C GLU A 705 -9.20 -28.24 -50.90
N LYS A 706 -9.78 -28.35 -52.11
CA LYS A 706 -9.01 -28.69 -53.31
C LYS A 706 -8.11 -27.55 -53.78
N GLU A 707 -8.59 -26.32 -53.70
CA GLU A 707 -7.82 -25.13 -54.09
C GLU A 707 -6.76 -24.75 -53.03
N TYR A 708 -7.07 -24.97 -51.75
CA TYR A 708 -6.23 -24.61 -50.60
C TYR A 708 -6.05 -25.80 -49.65
N PRO A 709 -5.33 -26.86 -50.08
CA PRO A 709 -5.23 -28.11 -49.33
C PRO A 709 -4.56 -27.93 -47.97
N GLY A 710 -5.17 -28.48 -46.92
CA GLY A 710 -4.66 -28.41 -45.54
C GLY A 710 -5.02 -27.15 -44.76
N HIS A 711 -5.74 -26.21 -45.39
CA HIS A 711 -6.14 -24.93 -44.80
C HIS A 711 -7.65 -24.79 -44.57
N ILE A 712 -8.47 -25.79 -44.94
CA ILE A 712 -9.92 -25.79 -44.74
C ILE A 712 -10.34 -26.84 -43.71
N GLN A 713 -11.17 -26.43 -42.75
CA GLN A 713 -11.80 -27.29 -41.77
C GLN A 713 -13.03 -27.98 -42.37
N MET A 714 -12.85 -29.23 -42.80
CA MET A 714 -13.92 -30.02 -43.41
C MET A 714 -14.97 -30.52 -42.40
N LYS A 715 -14.70 -30.47 -41.09
CA LYS A 715 -15.69 -30.87 -40.09
C LYS A 715 -16.74 -29.78 -39.90
N GLU A 716 -17.98 -30.10 -40.27
CA GLU A 716 -19.15 -29.22 -40.11
C GLU A 716 -19.49 -29.02 -38.62
N GLU A 717 -19.14 -27.85 -38.07
CA GLU A 717 -19.48 -27.43 -36.71
C GLU A 717 -20.03 -25.99 -36.75
N TRP A 718 -21.33 -25.85 -36.54
CA TRP A 718 -22.04 -24.57 -36.51
C TRP A 718 -22.06 -23.97 -35.12
N VAL A 719 -21.83 -22.66 -35.01
CA VAL A 719 -21.97 -21.87 -33.79
C VAL A 719 -22.80 -20.62 -34.06
N PHE A 720 -23.59 -20.18 -33.08
CA PHE A 720 -24.24 -18.88 -33.18
C PHE A 720 -23.19 -17.76 -33.13
N ASN A 721 -23.51 -16.64 -33.77
CA ASN A 721 -22.72 -15.42 -33.74
C ASN A 721 -23.67 -14.24 -33.50
N ASN A 722 -23.42 -13.49 -32.44
CA ASN A 722 -24.20 -12.32 -32.02
C ASN A 722 -23.26 -11.12 -31.95
N ALA A 723 -23.44 -10.16 -32.86
CA ALA A 723 -22.60 -8.97 -32.94
C ALA A 723 -23.33 -7.81 -33.64
N GLY A 724 -23.16 -6.59 -33.13
CA GLY A 724 -23.75 -5.40 -33.73
C GLY A 724 -25.28 -5.37 -33.75
N GLY A 725 -25.94 -6.11 -32.85
CA GLY A 725 -27.39 -6.31 -32.84
C GLY A 725 -27.89 -7.39 -33.80
N ALA A 726 -27.03 -7.93 -34.66
CA ALA A 726 -27.36 -9.01 -35.58
C ALA A 726 -27.07 -10.37 -34.95
N MET A 727 -27.92 -11.35 -35.26
CA MET A 727 -27.74 -12.77 -34.91
C MET A 727 -27.69 -13.63 -36.16
N GLY A 728 -26.72 -14.52 -36.24
CA GLY A 728 -26.61 -15.54 -37.28
C GLY A 728 -25.94 -16.80 -36.77
N ALA A 729 -25.71 -17.75 -37.67
CA ALA A 729 -24.89 -18.92 -37.41
C ALA A 729 -23.72 -18.93 -38.37
N MET A 730 -22.57 -19.37 -37.88
CA MET A 730 -21.36 -19.51 -38.69
C MET A 730 -20.76 -20.91 -38.60
N TRP A 731 -20.22 -21.36 -39.72
CA TRP A 731 -19.30 -22.49 -39.82
C TRP A 731 -17.92 -21.96 -40.21
N ILE A 732 -16.95 -22.13 -39.31
CA ILE A 732 -15.58 -21.63 -39.50
C ILE A 732 -14.81 -22.62 -40.37
N LEU A 733 -14.56 -22.24 -41.63
CA LEU A 733 -13.76 -23.02 -42.58
C LEU A 733 -12.26 -22.77 -42.38
N HIS A 734 -11.86 -21.53 -42.11
CA HIS A 734 -10.49 -21.15 -41.86
C HIS A 734 -10.42 -19.98 -40.88
N ALA A 735 -9.42 -19.99 -39.98
CA ALA A 735 -9.05 -18.82 -39.18
C ALA A 735 -7.55 -18.82 -38.86
N SER A 736 -6.92 -17.66 -39.06
CA SER A 736 -5.52 -17.31 -38.76
C SER A 736 -5.44 -15.92 -38.12
N ILE A 737 -4.25 -15.36 -37.89
CA ILE A 737 -4.11 -13.98 -37.38
C ILE A 737 -4.45 -12.97 -38.47
N SER A 738 -4.20 -13.30 -39.74
CA SER A 738 -4.36 -12.40 -40.89
C SER A 738 -5.64 -12.60 -41.71
N GLU A 739 -6.26 -13.78 -41.66
CA GLU A 739 -7.42 -14.13 -42.49
C GLU A 739 -8.41 -15.06 -41.80
N TYR A 740 -9.71 -14.94 -42.12
CA TYR A 740 -10.69 -16.00 -41.89
C TYR A 740 -11.56 -16.24 -43.12
N VAL A 741 -12.04 -17.47 -43.26
CA VAL A 741 -13.08 -17.86 -44.22
C VAL A 741 -14.16 -18.59 -43.44
N ILE A 742 -15.40 -18.13 -43.52
CA ILE A 742 -16.53 -18.74 -42.84
C ILE A 742 -17.73 -18.84 -43.79
N ILE A 743 -18.63 -19.78 -43.50
CA ILE A 743 -20.00 -19.70 -44.01
C ILE A 743 -20.83 -19.04 -42.93
N PHE A 744 -21.40 -17.87 -43.21
CA PHE A 744 -22.26 -17.15 -42.28
C PHE A 744 -23.66 -17.02 -42.88
N GLY A 745 -24.69 -17.12 -42.04
CA GLY A 745 -26.06 -16.88 -42.47
C GLY A 745 -27.09 -16.98 -41.37
N THR A 746 -28.35 -16.83 -41.76
CA THR A 746 -29.51 -16.94 -40.90
C THR A 746 -30.64 -17.64 -41.64
N ALA A 747 -31.39 -18.48 -40.94
CA ALA A 747 -32.58 -19.12 -41.50
C ALA A 747 -33.86 -18.28 -41.32
N VAL A 748 -33.80 -17.19 -40.53
CA VAL A 748 -34.99 -16.44 -40.08
C VAL A 748 -34.90 -14.93 -40.26
N GLY A 749 -33.78 -14.42 -40.75
CA GLY A 749 -33.52 -12.99 -40.91
C GLY A 749 -32.62 -12.43 -39.82
N THR A 750 -31.98 -11.30 -40.11
CA THR A 750 -31.11 -10.57 -39.19
C THR A 750 -30.90 -9.13 -39.67
N GLU A 751 -30.69 -8.20 -38.74
CA GLU A 751 -30.31 -6.82 -39.06
C GLU A 751 -29.39 -6.26 -37.97
N GLY A 752 -28.45 -5.40 -38.36
CA GLY A 752 -27.54 -4.81 -37.40
C GLY A 752 -26.44 -3.94 -38.02
N HIS A 753 -25.50 -3.56 -37.18
CA HIS A 753 -24.32 -2.80 -37.54
C HIS A 753 -23.21 -3.75 -38.01
N THR A 754 -22.56 -3.49 -39.14
CA THR A 754 -21.52 -4.38 -39.70
C THR A 754 -20.27 -4.46 -38.83
N GLY A 755 -19.99 -3.42 -38.05
CA GLY A 755 -18.74 -3.24 -37.31
C GLY A 755 -17.77 -2.31 -38.05
N ARG A 756 -16.67 -1.93 -37.38
CA ARG A 756 -15.58 -1.13 -37.98
C ARG A 756 -14.26 -1.83 -37.72
N TYR A 757 -13.72 -2.46 -38.76
CA TYR A 757 -12.61 -3.39 -38.62
C TYR A 757 -11.30 -2.86 -39.21
N LEU A 758 -10.17 -3.32 -38.69
CA LEU A 758 -8.85 -3.17 -39.31
C LEU A 758 -8.58 -4.31 -40.31
N ALA A 759 -9.62 -4.74 -41.00
CA ALA A 759 -9.64 -5.76 -42.03
C ALA A 759 -10.67 -5.39 -43.11
N ASP A 760 -10.42 -5.84 -44.33
CA ASP A 760 -11.43 -5.88 -45.38
C ASP A 760 -12.29 -7.12 -45.20
N ASP A 761 -13.59 -7.00 -45.45
CA ASP A 761 -14.56 -8.09 -45.37
C ASP A 761 -15.32 -8.24 -46.70
N TYR A 762 -15.37 -9.47 -47.21
CA TYR A 762 -15.97 -9.84 -48.49
C TYR A 762 -17.06 -10.86 -48.24
N PHE A 763 -18.31 -10.49 -48.53
CA PHE A 763 -19.49 -11.28 -48.27
C PHE A 763 -20.13 -11.70 -49.59
N ILE A 764 -19.97 -12.97 -49.97
CA ILE A 764 -20.44 -13.52 -51.24
C ILE A 764 -21.75 -14.28 -51.01
N MET A 765 -22.85 -13.75 -51.53
CA MET A 765 -24.17 -14.35 -51.32
C MET A 765 -24.30 -15.70 -52.03
N LEU A 766 -24.57 -16.76 -51.27
CA LEU A 766 -24.82 -18.11 -51.78
C LEU A 766 -26.33 -18.37 -51.92
N GLU A 767 -27.13 -17.84 -51.00
CA GLU A 767 -28.59 -17.98 -50.98
C GLU A 767 -29.22 -16.74 -50.33
N GLY A 768 -30.40 -16.34 -50.80
CA GLY A 768 -31.11 -15.15 -50.32
C GLY A 768 -30.54 -13.84 -50.87
N GLU A 769 -30.70 -12.76 -50.10
CA GLU A 769 -30.17 -11.43 -50.43
C GLU A 769 -29.69 -10.69 -49.17
N GLN A 770 -28.70 -9.82 -49.35
CA GLN A 770 -28.22 -8.88 -48.33
C GLN A 770 -28.57 -7.45 -48.74
N TRP A 771 -29.09 -6.68 -47.80
CA TRP A 771 -29.26 -5.24 -47.94
C TRP A 771 -28.18 -4.52 -47.14
N ALA A 772 -27.65 -3.44 -47.69
CA ALA A 772 -26.72 -2.56 -46.98
C ALA A 772 -27.04 -1.09 -47.30
N TYR A 773 -26.69 -0.17 -46.40
CA TYR A 773 -26.65 1.25 -46.74
C TYR A 773 -25.66 1.99 -45.83
N ASN A 774 -25.09 3.08 -46.34
CA ASN A 774 -24.20 3.93 -45.54
C ASN A 774 -25.00 4.99 -44.78
N ALA A 775 -24.47 5.42 -43.63
CA ALA A 775 -25.03 6.55 -42.90
C ALA A 775 -25.03 7.80 -43.80
N GLY A 776 -26.23 8.26 -44.19
CA GLY A 776 -26.43 9.40 -45.09
C GLY A 776 -27.11 9.05 -46.42
N ASP A 777 -27.09 7.77 -46.83
CA ASP A 777 -27.79 7.32 -48.03
C ASP A 777 -29.30 7.22 -47.79
N LEU A 778 -30.11 7.69 -48.74
CA LEU A 778 -31.58 7.60 -48.68
C LEU A 778 -32.13 6.31 -49.32
N THR A 779 -31.27 5.51 -49.94
CA THR A 779 -31.61 4.27 -50.63
C THR A 779 -30.65 3.16 -50.22
N ARG A 780 -31.16 1.93 -50.14
CA ARG A 780 -30.35 0.74 -49.83
C ARG A 780 -29.74 0.14 -51.10
N GLU A 781 -28.58 -0.46 -50.93
CA GLU A 781 -27.97 -1.40 -51.86
C GLU A 781 -28.53 -2.80 -51.59
N VAL A 782 -28.67 -3.60 -52.65
CA VAL A 782 -29.18 -4.98 -52.57
C VAL A 782 -28.19 -5.88 -53.29
N PHE A 783 -27.60 -6.82 -52.56
CA PHE A 783 -26.69 -7.84 -53.07
C PHE A 783 -27.43 -9.17 -53.17
N LYS A 784 -27.54 -9.70 -54.39
CA LYS A 784 -28.24 -10.95 -54.72
C LYS A 784 -27.29 -12.13 -54.77
N VAL A 785 -27.83 -13.34 -54.87
CA VAL A 785 -27.07 -14.58 -55.05
C VAL A 785 -26.02 -14.44 -56.16
N GLY A 786 -24.77 -14.78 -55.83
CA GLY A 786 -23.62 -14.68 -56.71
C GLY A 786 -22.96 -13.29 -56.77
N GLU A 787 -23.55 -12.27 -56.14
CA GLU A 787 -22.92 -10.96 -55.96
C GLU A 787 -22.05 -10.95 -54.69
N MET A 788 -21.05 -10.07 -54.68
CA MET A 788 -20.09 -9.92 -53.59
C MET A 788 -20.18 -8.52 -53.03
N HIS A 789 -20.55 -8.42 -51.76
CA HIS A 789 -20.49 -7.19 -50.99
C HIS A 789 -19.10 -7.04 -50.38
N HIS A 790 -18.44 -5.89 -50.60
CA HIS A 790 -17.13 -5.58 -50.03
C HIS A 790 -17.26 -4.44 -49.01
N LEU A 791 -17.04 -4.77 -47.74
CA LEU A 791 -16.88 -3.79 -46.69
C LEU A 791 -15.40 -3.45 -46.53
N ALA A 792 -15.03 -2.27 -47.02
CA ALA A 792 -13.65 -1.80 -46.98
C ALA A 792 -13.15 -1.58 -45.55
N ARG A 793 -11.86 -1.85 -45.34
CA ARG A 793 -11.18 -1.60 -44.05
C ARG A 793 -11.53 -0.23 -43.48
N GLY A 794 -11.88 -0.20 -42.19
CA GLY A 794 -12.22 1.00 -41.45
C GLY A 794 -13.58 1.62 -41.77
N HIS A 795 -14.39 1.05 -42.67
CA HIS A 795 -15.75 1.50 -42.95
C HIS A 795 -16.78 0.73 -42.10
N SER A 796 -18.02 1.22 -42.09
CA SER A 796 -19.13 0.61 -41.37
C SER A 796 -20.46 0.95 -42.06
N GLN A 797 -21.38 -0.01 -42.10
CA GLN A 797 -22.72 0.13 -42.67
C GLN A 797 -23.76 -0.47 -41.73
N GLN A 798 -25.04 -0.17 -41.99
CA GLN A 798 -26.11 -1.05 -41.52
C GLN A 798 -26.31 -2.13 -42.58
N TYR A 799 -26.47 -3.38 -42.13
CA TYR A 799 -26.82 -4.49 -43.01
C TYR A 799 -28.06 -5.24 -42.52
N LYS A 800 -28.71 -5.94 -43.45
CA LYS A 800 -29.86 -6.80 -43.18
C LYS A 800 -29.89 -7.99 -44.13
N ILE A 801 -30.20 -9.16 -43.60
CA ILE A 801 -30.68 -10.31 -44.37
C ILE A 801 -32.18 -10.40 -44.03
N PRO A 802 -33.11 -10.08 -44.97
CA PRO A 802 -34.51 -9.85 -44.63
C PRO A 802 -35.26 -11.11 -44.20
N GLU A 803 -34.95 -12.25 -44.82
CA GLU A 803 -35.53 -13.57 -44.52
C GLU A 803 -34.39 -14.59 -44.30
N HIS A 804 -34.42 -15.75 -44.93
CA HIS A 804 -33.28 -16.66 -44.93
C HIS A 804 -32.17 -16.16 -45.88
N GLY A 805 -30.92 -16.42 -45.54
CA GLY A 805 -29.79 -16.15 -46.41
C GLY A 805 -28.48 -16.68 -45.84
N PHE A 806 -27.62 -17.17 -46.73
CA PHE A 806 -26.30 -17.71 -46.41
C PHE A 806 -25.26 -17.17 -47.39
N ALA A 807 -24.07 -16.92 -46.89
CA ALA A 807 -22.96 -16.38 -47.66
C ALA A 807 -21.64 -17.03 -47.28
N LEU A 808 -20.72 -17.04 -48.24
CA LEU A 808 -19.31 -17.27 -47.99
C LEU A 808 -18.68 -15.93 -47.64
N GLU A 809 -18.18 -15.82 -46.42
CA GLU A 809 -17.56 -14.61 -45.88
C GLU A 809 -16.05 -14.81 -45.75
N TYR A 810 -15.30 -13.84 -46.23
CA TYR A 810 -13.85 -13.81 -46.18
C TYR A 810 -13.38 -12.45 -45.68
N ALA A 811 -12.62 -12.45 -44.58
CA ALA A 811 -11.96 -11.24 -44.12
C ALA A 811 -10.44 -11.37 -44.14
N ARG A 812 -9.77 -10.26 -44.42
CA ARG A 812 -8.31 -10.14 -44.44
C ARG A 812 -7.82 -8.87 -43.77
N GLY A 813 -6.86 -9.00 -42.87
CA GLY A 813 -6.35 -7.91 -42.02
C GLY A 813 -6.14 -8.40 -40.58
N TRP A 814 -6.30 -7.52 -39.60
CA TRP A 814 -6.07 -7.89 -38.19
C TRP A 814 -7.27 -8.61 -37.59
N ILE A 815 -7.40 -9.92 -37.85
CA ILE A 815 -8.54 -10.73 -37.42
C ILE A 815 -8.76 -10.73 -35.90
N PRO A 816 -7.73 -10.84 -35.03
CA PRO A 816 -7.94 -10.79 -33.59
C PRO A 816 -8.58 -9.49 -33.08
N LEU A 817 -8.42 -8.39 -33.82
CA LEU A 817 -9.01 -7.09 -33.47
C LEU A 817 -10.50 -7.01 -33.83
N MET A 818 -11.04 -7.98 -34.59
CA MET A 818 -12.47 -8.09 -34.88
C MET A 818 -13.23 -8.82 -33.76
N LEU A 819 -12.55 -9.70 -33.00
CA LEU A 819 -13.16 -10.53 -31.95
C LEU A 819 -13.83 -9.73 -30.82
N PRO A 820 -13.33 -8.58 -30.34
CA PRO A 820 -14.03 -7.80 -29.33
C PRO A 820 -15.45 -7.40 -29.77
N PHE A 821 -15.60 -6.93 -31.01
CA PHE A 821 -16.91 -6.62 -31.57
C PHE A 821 -17.78 -7.89 -31.67
N GLY A 822 -17.19 -9.00 -32.12
CA GLY A 822 -17.85 -10.30 -32.22
C GLY A 822 -18.36 -10.89 -30.89
N PHE A 823 -17.87 -10.42 -29.74
CA PHE A 823 -18.30 -10.90 -28.41
C PHE A 823 -19.02 -9.85 -27.57
N PHE A 824 -19.09 -8.59 -27.97
CA PHE A 824 -19.74 -7.55 -27.17
C PHE A 824 -21.21 -7.85 -26.89
N ASP A 825 -21.98 -8.29 -27.90
CA ASP A 825 -23.37 -8.71 -27.63
C ASP A 825 -23.44 -9.99 -26.79
N THR A 826 -22.41 -10.85 -26.82
CA THR A 826 -22.37 -11.98 -25.89
C THR A 826 -22.22 -11.52 -24.44
N PHE A 827 -21.36 -10.53 -24.16
CA PHE A 827 -21.15 -10.01 -22.81
C PHE A 827 -22.29 -9.11 -22.32
N PHE A 828 -22.94 -8.37 -23.21
CA PHE A 828 -23.85 -7.28 -22.84
C PHE A 828 -25.29 -7.46 -23.34
N SER A 829 -25.59 -8.52 -24.10
CA SER A 829 -26.93 -8.81 -24.61
C SER A 829 -27.38 -10.24 -24.30
N THR A 830 -26.76 -11.26 -24.91
CA THR A 830 -27.26 -12.64 -24.83
C THR A 830 -26.79 -13.41 -23.60
N LEU A 831 -25.62 -13.06 -23.05
CA LEU A 831 -24.94 -13.80 -21.96
C LEU A 831 -24.67 -15.29 -22.30
N ASP A 832 -24.60 -15.63 -23.59
CA ASP A 832 -24.37 -17.00 -24.06
C ASP A 832 -22.87 -17.35 -24.07
N PHE A 833 -22.34 -17.60 -22.87
CA PHE A 833 -20.96 -18.03 -22.69
C PHE A 833 -20.66 -19.42 -23.27
N VAL A 834 -21.68 -20.24 -23.55
CA VAL A 834 -21.52 -21.56 -24.19
C VAL A 834 -21.12 -21.35 -25.64
N THR A 835 -21.86 -20.50 -26.38
CA THR A 835 -21.51 -20.12 -27.74
C THR A 835 -20.15 -19.44 -27.83
N MET A 836 -19.81 -18.56 -26.86
CA MET A 836 -18.48 -17.95 -26.78
C MET A 836 -17.37 -19.01 -26.63
N TYR A 837 -17.54 -19.98 -25.74
CA TYR A 837 -16.58 -21.07 -25.55
C TYR A 837 -16.39 -21.87 -26.85
N HIS A 838 -17.47 -22.26 -27.53
CA HIS A 838 -17.38 -23.01 -28.77
C HIS A 838 -16.68 -22.22 -29.87
N THR A 839 -17.00 -20.93 -30.01
CA THR A 839 -16.34 -20.02 -30.96
C THR A 839 -14.85 -19.90 -30.67
N LEU A 840 -14.46 -19.59 -29.43
CA LEU A 840 -13.05 -19.50 -29.03
C LEU A 840 -12.28 -20.80 -29.22
N ARG A 841 -12.91 -21.95 -28.92
CA ARG A 841 -12.29 -23.27 -29.11
C ARG A 841 -12.06 -23.56 -30.59
N LEU A 842 -13.02 -23.27 -31.46
CA LEU A 842 -12.92 -23.52 -32.90
C LEU A 842 -11.91 -22.58 -33.56
N THR A 843 -12.05 -21.28 -33.35
CA THR A 843 -11.12 -20.26 -33.87
C THR A 843 -9.71 -20.49 -33.33
N GLY A 844 -9.55 -20.72 -32.02
CA GLY A 844 -8.25 -20.96 -31.40
C GLY A 844 -7.57 -22.22 -31.92
N LYS A 845 -8.32 -23.32 -32.11
CA LYS A 845 -7.79 -24.54 -32.72
C LYS A 845 -7.30 -24.29 -34.15
N SER A 846 -8.08 -23.58 -34.96
CA SER A 846 -7.71 -23.23 -36.34
C SER A 846 -6.46 -22.35 -36.37
N VAL A 847 -6.42 -21.27 -35.59
CA VAL A 847 -5.27 -20.34 -35.53
C VAL A 847 -3.99 -21.09 -35.12
N VAL A 848 -4.06 -21.98 -34.13
CA VAL A 848 -2.90 -22.79 -33.72
C VAL A 848 -2.45 -23.73 -34.85
N GLN A 849 -3.39 -24.35 -35.57
CA GLN A 849 -3.07 -25.23 -36.69
C GLN A 849 -2.37 -24.47 -37.82
N GLU A 850 -2.83 -23.27 -38.15
CA GLU A 850 -2.23 -22.42 -39.19
C GLU A 850 -0.84 -21.91 -38.79
N LEU A 851 -0.66 -21.50 -37.53
CA LEU A 851 0.65 -21.11 -37.00
C LEU A 851 1.66 -22.25 -37.04
N LEU A 852 1.23 -23.49 -36.81
CA LEU A 852 2.09 -24.68 -36.95
C LEU A 852 2.49 -24.96 -38.40
N GLN A 853 1.68 -24.53 -39.37
CA GLN A 853 1.98 -24.61 -40.80
C GLN A 853 2.81 -23.41 -41.30
N GLY A 854 3.15 -22.47 -40.41
CA GLY A 854 3.93 -21.27 -40.75
C GLY A 854 3.09 -20.12 -41.31
N LYS A 855 1.75 -20.23 -41.29
CA LYS A 855 0.84 -19.15 -41.64
C LYS A 855 0.61 -18.27 -40.40
N ILE A 856 0.84 -16.96 -40.56
CA ILE A 856 0.64 -15.95 -39.52
C ILE A 856 -0.78 -15.43 -39.63
#